data_AF-A0A3L7N9J0-F1
#
_entry.id   AF-A0A3L7N9J0-F1
#
_cell.length_a   1.000
_cell.length_b   1.000
_cell.length_c   1.000
_cell.angle_alpha   90.00
_cell.angle_beta   90.00
_cell.angle_gamma   90.00
#
_symmetry.space_group_name_H-M   'P 1'
#
loop_
_entity.id
_entity.type
_entity.pdbx_description
1 polymer ?
#
loop_
_entity_poly.entity_id
_entity_poly.type
_entity_poly.pdbx_seq_one_letter_code
_entity_poly.pdbx_strand_id
1 'polypeptide(L)'
;MNTHCPPLRCLTIVFVLMAAVARADDPPAASPPGTSPAVAPGHSQHGESFSEGPRRRLPLMPGCGDVTFPVTTAAPEAQQYFNQGVGQLHGFWYWEAERSFRTVLQIDPNCVMAHWGMAMANIQNEARARQLILKASGPALDAASPREKAFVEAANKLFAEKKDDAERKTAAADFVAALDRIALDHPDDNEARALVVAFSWWNKSRHGIPIPSPLAIDALAGQVLARNPRHPLHHYLIHLWDGVRPAQALRSAAICGPSAPGIAHMWHMPGHVYSELERWQDAAWQQEAAARVDHAHMLRAHLYPDQIHNFAHNSEWLARNLNHLGRATEAVSISTNLIAMPRIPRSKEVKPAPDQRFEEEGSAWQYGRNRLFETILQWELWDTAASLAGTPYLEPGHDFDDQWRRAQFLTLAAYGRGDAAAGKASLSMLEAILSGLRSDRTAAANRAEAEARGKNQSAAEISKAMADAMQPFSEKIERLQPVLAELRLRDHLASGRLEEAKQLLPALGDIDKARLSVIQLALGDPGKAMETATAVAGAGKSQLLPQALLAWTQWQAGKKDEALASFQTVRKLAAGADPTLPLLLRLKPLAEAAGASGDWRIPAVPATDIGERPPLDSLGPRAWTAWQAGEWTATSVDGQAVSAAAFRGRPHIVILTLGKACTHCNEQVKAFVARRAEFERAGLPVVILSTDTPVEIRESGETLPFPVHSAADMAAFRTLDAWDDFEGKPLHSTSFISADGRMGWQHVGYEPFMLPDFLLGEIQRLTSSALAPGWLQQR
;
A
#
# COMPACT_ATOMS: atom_id res chain seq x y z
N MET A 1 10.08 8.69 -18.67
CA MET A 1 9.37 8.29 -17.43
C MET A 1 10.37 8.41 -16.30
N ASN A 2 10.27 9.47 -15.49
CA ASN A 2 11.22 9.76 -14.41
C ASN A 2 11.08 8.72 -13.30
N THR A 3 12.17 7.99 -13.03
CA THR A 3 12.32 6.91 -12.03
C THR A 3 12.52 7.43 -10.60
N HIS A 4 11.92 8.57 -10.25
CA HIS A 4 11.94 9.02 -8.87
C HIS A 4 10.76 8.42 -8.13
N CYS A 5 11.05 7.57 -7.15
CA CYS A 5 10.20 7.43 -5.96
C CYS A 5 9.75 8.86 -5.58
N PRO A 6 8.44 9.16 -5.50
CA PRO A 6 8.05 10.52 -5.17
C PRO A 6 8.65 10.82 -3.80
N PRO A 7 9.41 11.92 -3.61
CA PRO A 7 9.47 12.49 -2.28
C PRO A 7 8.01 12.79 -1.94
N LEU A 8 7.50 12.26 -0.82
CA LEU A 8 6.20 12.68 -0.29
C LEU A 8 6.20 14.21 -0.27
N ARG A 9 5.50 14.82 -1.22
CA ARG A 9 5.30 16.27 -1.23
C ARG A 9 4.32 16.54 -0.10
N CYS A 10 4.80 17.13 0.99
CA CYS A 10 3.94 17.77 1.98
C CYS A 10 3.00 18.72 1.24
N LEU A 11 1.70 18.41 1.22
CA LEU A 11 0.68 19.36 0.80
C LEU A 11 0.69 20.51 1.81
N THR A 12 1.13 21.69 1.37
CA THR A 12 0.97 22.93 2.12
C THR A 12 -0.52 23.28 2.16
N ILE A 13 -1.20 22.92 3.26
CA ILE A 13 -2.54 23.43 3.55
C ILE A 13 -2.39 24.87 4.06
N VAL A 14 -2.81 25.83 3.24
CA VAL A 14 -2.98 27.23 3.68
C VAL A 14 -4.18 27.27 4.63
N PHE A 15 -3.91 27.31 5.93
CA PHE A 15 -4.93 27.60 6.95
C PHE A 15 -5.30 29.09 6.87
N VAL A 16 -6.53 29.39 6.46
CA VAL A 16 -7.15 30.69 6.71
C VAL A 16 -7.63 30.68 8.18
N LEU A 17 -6.91 31.38 9.06
CA LEU A 17 -7.36 31.65 10.42
C LEU A 17 -8.64 32.49 10.40
N MET A 18 -9.77 31.92 10.83
CA MET A 18 -10.86 32.71 11.42
C MET A 18 -10.69 32.67 12.94
N ALA A 19 -10.28 33.79 13.51
CA ALA A 19 -10.22 33.99 14.95
C ALA A 19 -11.65 34.12 15.52
N ALA A 20 -12.12 33.09 16.20
CA ALA A 20 -13.24 33.22 17.14
C ALA A 20 -12.65 33.53 18.53
N VAL A 21 -12.94 34.74 19.02
CA VAL A 21 -12.62 35.15 20.40
C VAL A 21 -13.52 34.36 21.35
N ALA A 22 -13.02 33.25 21.90
CA ALA A 22 -13.60 32.61 23.07
C ALA A 22 -13.14 33.36 24.32
N ARG A 23 -14.11 33.82 25.12
CA ARG A 23 -13.86 34.43 26.43
C ARG A 23 -13.22 33.39 27.35
N ALA A 24 -12.24 33.81 28.13
CA ALA A 24 -11.62 33.01 29.17
C ALA A 24 -12.65 32.68 30.24
N ASP A 25 -13.03 31.40 30.33
CA ASP A 25 -13.67 30.84 31.53
C ASP A 25 -12.58 30.36 32.49
N ASP A 26 -12.80 30.61 33.78
CA ASP A 26 -11.85 30.40 34.87
C ASP A 26 -11.25 28.98 34.93
N PRO A 27 -10.01 28.82 35.43
CA PRO A 27 -9.37 27.52 35.54
C PRO A 27 -10.16 26.59 36.49
N PRO A 28 -10.37 25.31 36.14
CA PRO A 28 -11.08 24.38 37.01
C PRO A 28 -10.27 24.14 38.29
N ALA A 29 -10.99 24.13 39.43
CA ALA A 29 -10.41 23.87 40.73
C ALA A 29 -9.66 22.53 40.76
N ALA A 30 -8.46 22.54 41.36
CA ALA A 30 -7.63 21.36 41.52
C ALA A 30 -8.39 20.23 42.23
N SER A 31 -8.47 19.07 41.58
CA SER A 31 -9.05 17.85 42.17
C SER A 31 -8.14 17.29 43.27
N PRO A 32 -8.70 16.68 44.33
CA PRO A 32 -7.93 16.13 45.43
C PRO A 32 -7.02 14.98 44.96
N PRO A 33 -5.85 14.77 45.60
CA PRO A 33 -4.91 13.73 45.19
C PRO A 33 -5.45 12.36 45.61
N GLY A 34 -5.75 11.47 44.63
CA GLY A 34 -6.09 10.08 44.97
C GLY A 34 -6.84 9.24 43.93
N THR A 35 -7.37 9.81 42.85
CA THR A 35 -7.99 9.02 41.78
C THR A 35 -7.64 9.61 40.42
N SER A 36 -6.65 9.02 39.74
CA SER A 36 -6.57 9.18 38.28
C SER A 36 -7.90 8.75 37.68
N PRO A 37 -8.50 9.50 36.75
CA PRO A 37 -9.72 9.06 36.08
C PRO A 37 -9.50 7.66 35.52
N ALA A 38 -10.49 6.77 35.72
CA ALA A 38 -10.42 5.42 35.20
C ALA A 38 -10.20 5.48 33.68
N VAL A 39 -9.18 4.76 33.20
CA VAL A 39 -8.86 4.68 31.77
C VAL A 39 -10.06 4.09 31.04
N ALA A 40 -10.48 4.73 29.95
CA ALA A 40 -11.63 4.28 29.17
C ALA A 40 -11.45 2.82 28.69
N PRO A 41 -12.51 2.01 28.63
CA PRO A 41 -12.42 0.61 28.18
C PRO A 41 -11.69 0.49 26.84
N GLY A 42 -10.74 -0.45 26.75
CA GLY A 42 -9.91 -0.67 25.55
C GLY A 42 -8.66 0.21 25.47
N HIS A 43 -8.59 1.34 26.17
CA HIS A 43 -7.42 2.23 26.16
C HIS A 43 -6.30 1.71 27.08
N SER A 44 -5.06 2.04 26.72
CA SER A 44 -3.88 1.67 27.48
C SER A 44 -3.77 2.43 28.80
N GLN A 45 -3.35 1.74 29.87
CA GLN A 45 -2.97 2.38 31.13
C GLN A 45 -1.71 3.25 31.02
N HIS A 46 -0.93 3.07 29.96
CA HIS A 46 0.29 3.84 29.72
C HIS A 46 0.04 5.12 28.90
N GLY A 47 -1.21 5.43 28.57
CA GLY A 47 -1.63 6.63 27.82
C GLY A 47 -1.87 6.35 26.34
N GLU A 48 -2.36 7.36 25.62
CA GLU A 48 -2.82 7.24 24.23
C GLU A 48 -1.76 6.72 23.25
N SER A 49 -0.48 7.10 23.43
CA SER A 49 0.63 6.57 22.61
C SER A 49 0.78 5.05 22.68
N PHE A 50 0.28 4.41 23.75
CA PHE A 50 0.27 2.95 23.91
C PHE A 50 -1.05 2.30 23.50
N SER A 51 -2.15 3.07 23.46
CA SER A 51 -3.43 2.63 22.87
C SER A 51 -3.28 2.39 21.37
N GLU A 52 -2.59 3.30 20.69
CA GLU A 52 -2.14 3.11 19.31
C GLU A 52 -0.99 2.08 19.24
N GLY A 53 -0.82 1.44 18.07
CA GLY A 53 0.27 0.49 17.82
C GLY A 53 -0.12 -0.99 17.98
N PRO A 54 0.84 -1.91 17.86
CA PRO A 54 0.60 -3.34 18.00
C PRO A 54 0.16 -3.70 19.42
N ARG A 55 -0.95 -4.45 19.54
CA ARG A 55 -1.50 -4.92 20.83
C ARG A 55 -1.32 -6.43 21.07
N ARG A 56 -1.01 -7.20 20.02
CA ARG A 56 -0.72 -8.63 20.15
C ARG A 56 0.79 -8.86 20.27
N ARG A 57 1.22 -9.81 21.10
CA ARG A 57 2.59 -10.30 21.12
C ARG A 57 2.77 -11.35 20.03
N LEU A 58 3.97 -11.44 19.47
CA LEU A 58 4.38 -12.53 18.59
C LEU A 58 5.62 -13.22 19.17
N PRO A 59 5.83 -14.51 18.91
CA PRO A 59 7.07 -15.19 19.30
C PRO A 59 8.27 -14.59 18.55
N LEU A 60 9.49 -14.94 18.99
CA LEU A 60 10.70 -14.60 18.25
C LEU A 60 10.59 -15.07 16.79
N MET A 61 10.89 -14.17 15.88
CA MET A 61 10.77 -14.33 14.45
C MET A 61 12.14 -14.65 13.85
N PRO A 62 12.29 -15.76 13.12
CA PRO A 62 13.54 -16.06 12.44
C PRO A 62 13.78 -15.07 11.29
N GLY A 63 15.04 -14.84 10.96
CA GLY A 63 15.43 -14.07 9.79
C GLY A 63 15.24 -12.55 9.92
N CYS A 64 15.16 -12.00 11.14
CA CYS A 64 15.11 -10.54 11.36
C CYS A 64 16.49 -9.86 11.34
N GLY A 65 17.52 -10.51 10.81
CA GLY A 65 18.89 -10.00 10.76
C GLY A 65 19.80 -10.56 11.85
N ASP A 66 21.08 -10.68 11.54
CA ASP A 66 22.12 -10.99 12.52
C ASP A 66 22.60 -9.68 13.16
N VAL A 67 21.95 -9.31 14.26
CA VAL A 67 22.12 -8.03 14.95
C VAL A 67 22.48 -8.28 16.41
N THR A 68 23.48 -7.55 16.91
CA THR A 68 23.89 -7.60 18.31
C THR A 68 23.90 -6.18 18.88
N PHE A 69 22.87 -5.85 19.66
CA PHE A 69 22.76 -4.56 20.34
C PHE A 69 22.62 -4.79 21.85
N PRO A 70 23.73 -4.85 22.62
CA PRO A 70 23.66 -5.10 24.05
C PRO A 70 22.90 -4.00 24.78
N VAL A 71 21.98 -4.40 25.66
CA VAL A 71 21.21 -3.51 26.55
C VAL A 71 21.30 -3.98 28.00
N THR A 72 21.11 -3.07 28.93
CA THR A 72 21.06 -3.33 30.37
C THR A 72 19.76 -4.08 30.68
N THR A 73 19.84 -5.40 30.69
CA THR A 73 18.77 -6.31 31.12
C THR A 73 19.37 -7.56 31.74
N ALA A 74 18.69 -8.12 32.74
CA ALA A 74 19.04 -9.42 33.31
C ALA A 74 18.33 -10.59 32.60
N ALA A 75 17.36 -10.31 31.72
CA ALA A 75 16.55 -11.31 31.04
C ALA A 75 17.11 -11.60 29.63
N PRO A 76 17.66 -12.82 29.38
CA PRO A 76 18.19 -13.16 28.05
C PRO A 76 17.14 -13.08 26.94
N GLU A 77 15.88 -13.40 27.25
CA GLU A 77 14.77 -13.29 26.29
C GLU A 77 14.50 -11.83 25.90
N ALA A 78 14.58 -10.89 26.85
CA ALA A 78 14.43 -9.46 26.56
C ALA A 78 15.53 -8.97 25.60
N GLN A 79 16.78 -9.40 25.79
CA GLN A 79 17.88 -9.09 24.88
C GLN A 79 17.64 -9.65 23.45
N GLN A 80 17.04 -10.84 23.33
CA GLN A 80 16.71 -11.44 22.03
C GLN A 80 15.63 -10.62 21.30
N TYR A 81 14.54 -10.23 21.97
CA TYR A 81 13.53 -9.36 21.38
C TYR A 81 14.09 -7.97 21.05
N PHE A 82 15.01 -7.46 21.86
CA PHE A 82 15.66 -6.18 21.56
C PHE A 82 16.46 -6.25 20.26
N ASN A 83 17.31 -7.27 20.10
CA ASN A 83 18.07 -7.49 18.87
C ASN A 83 17.15 -7.68 17.65
N GLN A 84 16.07 -8.44 17.80
CA GLN A 84 15.04 -8.57 16.75
C GLN A 84 14.44 -7.22 16.37
N GLY A 85 14.08 -6.40 17.37
CA GLY A 85 13.55 -5.06 17.15
C GLY A 85 14.51 -4.16 16.39
N VAL A 86 15.80 -4.18 16.72
CA VAL A 86 16.83 -3.41 15.99
C VAL A 86 17.01 -3.93 14.55
N GLY A 87 17.02 -5.25 14.34
CA GLY A 87 17.04 -5.82 12.99
C GLY A 87 15.81 -5.45 12.15
N GLN A 88 14.64 -5.38 12.78
CA GLN A 88 13.41 -4.85 12.17
C GLN A 88 13.51 -3.35 11.86
N LEU A 89 14.13 -2.53 12.73
CA LEU A 89 14.45 -1.13 12.42
C LEU A 89 15.39 -1.03 11.21
N HIS A 90 16.41 -1.89 11.12
CA HIS A 90 17.30 -1.88 9.95
C HIS A 90 16.57 -2.19 8.65
N GLY A 91 15.56 -3.07 8.68
CA GLY A 91 14.69 -3.35 7.55
C GLY A 91 13.50 -2.41 7.38
N PHE A 92 13.45 -1.28 8.09
CA PHE A 92 12.32 -0.32 8.11
C PHE A 92 10.96 -0.95 8.42
N TRP A 93 10.96 -2.01 9.23
CA TRP A 93 9.75 -2.73 9.64
C TRP A 93 9.21 -2.22 10.97
N TYR A 94 8.85 -0.94 10.98
CA TYR A 94 8.53 -0.16 12.16
C TYR A 94 7.44 -0.74 13.07
N TRP A 95 6.33 -1.24 12.51
CA TRP A 95 5.23 -1.81 13.29
C TRP A 95 5.66 -3.05 14.09
N GLU A 96 6.41 -3.97 13.46
CA GLU A 96 6.92 -5.16 14.14
C GLU A 96 8.08 -4.84 15.07
N ALA A 97 8.91 -3.85 14.73
CA ALA A 97 9.94 -3.34 15.62
C ALA A 97 9.33 -2.86 16.96
N GLU A 98 8.26 -2.05 16.89
CA GLU A 98 7.55 -1.61 18.09
C GLU A 98 6.98 -2.80 18.89
N ARG A 99 6.41 -3.82 18.22
CA ARG A 99 5.92 -5.04 18.87
C ARG A 99 7.02 -5.75 19.65
N SER A 100 8.21 -5.85 19.07
CA SER A 100 9.38 -6.43 19.72
C SER A 100 9.78 -5.62 20.96
N PHE A 101 9.86 -4.29 20.87
CA PHE A 101 10.23 -3.45 22.02
C PHE A 101 9.16 -3.42 23.12
N ARG A 102 7.86 -3.49 22.79
CA ARG A 102 6.80 -3.69 23.79
C ARG A 102 6.95 -5.03 24.51
N THR A 103 7.35 -6.07 23.79
CA THR A 103 7.64 -7.39 24.38
C THR A 103 8.82 -7.32 25.35
N VAL A 104 9.86 -6.53 25.03
CA VAL A 104 10.96 -6.25 25.95
C VAL A 104 10.44 -5.62 27.25
N LEU A 105 9.59 -4.59 27.19
CA LEU A 105 9.01 -3.97 28.40
C LEU A 105 8.12 -4.91 29.20
N GLN A 106 7.43 -5.86 28.54
CA GLN A 106 6.65 -6.88 29.24
C GLN A 106 7.54 -7.85 30.03
N ILE A 107 8.71 -8.21 29.49
CA ILE A 107 9.66 -9.15 30.11
C ILE A 107 10.51 -8.44 31.18
N ASP A 108 11.03 -7.26 30.85
CA ASP A 108 11.86 -6.42 31.71
C ASP A 108 11.38 -4.96 31.66
N PRO A 109 10.48 -4.56 32.59
CA PRO A 109 9.97 -3.20 32.68
C PRO A 109 11.05 -2.13 32.93
N ASN A 110 12.24 -2.52 33.38
CA ASN A 110 13.35 -1.59 33.67
C ASN A 110 14.32 -1.43 32.49
N CYS A 111 14.13 -2.16 31.38
CA CYS A 111 14.95 -2.02 30.18
C CYS A 111 14.64 -0.69 29.46
N VAL A 112 15.31 0.38 29.88
CA VAL A 112 15.07 1.75 29.40
C VAL A 112 15.17 1.88 27.87
N MET A 113 16.05 1.11 27.24
CA MET A 113 16.27 1.12 25.80
C MET A 113 15.05 0.67 25.00
N ALA A 114 14.10 -0.07 25.59
CA ALA A 114 12.88 -0.44 24.89
C ALA A 114 12.04 0.80 24.51
N HIS A 115 12.03 1.83 25.36
CA HIS A 115 11.39 3.11 25.04
C HIS A 115 12.12 3.84 23.90
N TRP A 116 13.46 3.78 23.86
CA TRP A 116 14.23 4.26 22.70
C TRP A 116 13.83 3.51 21.42
N GLY A 117 13.76 2.18 21.48
CA GLY A 117 13.37 1.35 20.34
C GLY A 117 11.96 1.67 19.84
N MET A 118 10.99 1.82 20.74
CA MET A 118 9.62 2.24 20.40
C MET A 118 9.57 3.63 19.77
N ALA A 119 10.39 4.58 20.24
CA ALA A 119 10.47 5.91 19.66
C ALA A 119 11.10 5.87 18.25
N MET A 120 12.18 5.12 18.06
CA MET A 120 12.81 4.92 16.74
C MET A 120 11.87 4.19 15.77
N ALA A 121 11.06 3.25 16.27
CA ALA A 121 9.99 2.61 15.48
C ALA A 121 8.91 3.61 15.04
N ASN A 122 8.79 4.75 15.70
CA ASN A 122 7.82 5.80 15.39
C ASN A 122 8.47 7.03 14.73
N ILE A 123 9.64 6.88 14.09
CA ILE A 123 10.39 8.02 13.55
C ILE A 123 9.61 8.88 12.55
N GLN A 124 8.60 8.31 11.87
CA GLN A 124 7.74 9.02 10.93
C GLN A 124 6.52 9.69 11.60
N ASN A 125 6.30 9.44 12.89
CA ASN A 125 5.29 10.07 13.74
C ASN A 125 6.00 10.71 14.95
N GLU A 126 6.68 11.83 14.70
CA GLU A 126 7.53 12.51 15.71
C GLU A 126 6.77 12.82 17.00
N ALA A 127 5.48 13.18 16.92
CA ALA A 127 4.67 13.47 18.10
C ALA A 127 4.53 12.24 19.02
N ARG A 128 4.25 11.06 18.43
CA ARG A 128 4.17 9.80 19.16
C ARG A 128 5.55 9.33 19.62
N ALA A 129 6.57 9.41 18.77
CA ALA A 129 7.95 9.07 19.12
C ALA A 129 8.44 9.88 20.34
N ARG A 130 8.12 11.18 20.39
CA ARG A 130 8.40 12.06 21.53
C ARG A 130 7.76 11.56 22.83
N GLN A 131 6.47 11.20 22.80
CA GLN A 131 5.78 10.68 23.98
C GLN A 131 6.39 9.36 24.47
N LEU A 132 6.86 8.52 23.55
CA LEU A 132 7.50 7.24 23.86
C LEU A 132 8.91 7.42 24.45
N ILE A 133 9.76 8.28 23.87
CA ILE A 133 11.12 8.50 24.36
C ILE A 133 11.15 9.20 25.73
N LEU A 134 10.18 10.07 26.05
CA LEU A 134 10.10 10.72 27.36
C LEU A 134 9.90 9.74 28.53
N LYS A 135 9.41 8.52 28.25
CA LYS A 135 9.31 7.44 29.24
C LYS A 135 10.66 6.76 29.52
N ALA A 136 11.68 6.99 28.69
CA ALA A 136 13.06 6.62 28.98
C ALA A 136 13.67 7.56 30.03
N SER A 137 13.26 7.45 31.30
CA SER A 137 13.64 8.37 32.37
C SER A 137 13.69 7.70 33.75
N GLY A 138 14.10 8.48 34.77
CA GLY A 138 14.11 8.04 36.17
C GLY A 138 15.17 6.97 36.48
N PRO A 139 14.97 6.16 37.53
CA PRO A 139 15.97 5.21 38.02
C PRO A 139 16.46 4.20 36.98
N ALA A 140 15.60 3.81 36.03
CA ALA A 140 15.97 2.92 34.93
C ALA A 140 16.99 3.58 33.98
N LEU A 141 16.82 4.86 33.67
CA LEU A 141 17.81 5.62 32.90
C LEU A 141 19.09 5.85 33.72
N ASP A 142 18.97 6.12 35.02
CA ASP A 142 20.14 6.34 35.88
C ASP A 142 21.04 5.09 35.97
N ALA A 143 20.43 3.90 35.99
CA ALA A 143 21.12 2.61 36.01
C ALA A 143 21.68 2.18 34.64
N ALA A 144 21.25 2.79 33.54
CA ALA A 144 21.71 2.43 32.20
C ALA A 144 23.20 2.77 31.97
N SER A 145 23.83 2.02 31.06
CA SER A 145 25.22 2.21 30.67
C SER A 145 25.44 3.58 29.99
N PRO A 146 26.67 4.12 29.98
CA PRO A 146 26.98 5.36 29.28
C PRO A 146 26.56 5.34 27.80
N ARG A 147 26.73 4.20 27.12
CA ARG A 147 26.32 3.97 25.73
C ARG A 147 24.82 4.17 25.54
N GLU A 148 24.01 3.54 26.38
CA GLU A 148 22.55 3.62 26.31
C GLU A 148 22.04 5.02 26.61
N LYS A 149 22.62 5.68 27.63
CA LYS A 149 22.32 7.09 27.93
C LYS A 149 22.57 7.99 26.74
N ALA A 150 23.66 7.79 26.00
CA ALA A 150 23.97 8.56 24.81
C ALA A 150 22.94 8.35 23.68
N PHE A 151 22.49 7.10 23.44
CA PHE A 151 21.42 6.84 22.48
C PHE A 151 20.08 7.49 22.87
N VAL A 152 19.71 7.40 24.15
CA VAL A 152 18.48 8.03 24.68
C VAL A 152 18.56 9.55 24.57
N GLU A 153 19.71 10.15 24.91
CA GLU A 153 19.91 11.61 24.78
C GLU A 153 19.81 12.07 23.32
N ALA A 154 20.44 11.34 22.40
CA ALA A 154 20.39 11.63 20.97
C ALA A 154 18.93 11.57 20.44
N ALA A 155 18.19 10.52 20.79
CA ALA A 155 16.79 10.38 20.39
C ALA A 155 15.87 11.45 21.01
N ASN A 156 16.10 11.82 22.28
CA ASN A 156 15.35 12.91 22.92
C ASN A 156 15.52 14.24 22.18
N LYS A 157 16.74 14.57 21.74
CA LYS A 157 16.99 15.78 20.93
C LYS A 157 16.35 15.67 19.56
N LEU A 158 16.47 14.51 18.91
CA LEU A 158 15.86 14.26 17.60
C LEU A 158 14.34 14.47 17.63
N PHE A 159 13.66 14.01 18.69
CA PHE A 159 12.20 14.07 18.81
C PHE A 159 11.67 15.24 19.64
N ALA A 160 12.53 16.17 20.06
CA ALA A 160 12.11 17.40 20.73
C ALA A 160 11.09 18.18 19.87
N GLU A 161 10.32 19.09 20.50
CA GLU A 161 9.42 19.96 19.73
C GLU A 161 10.22 20.90 18.83
N LYS A 162 9.80 21.03 17.56
CA LYS A 162 10.44 21.94 16.59
C LYS A 162 9.40 22.93 16.08
N LYS A 163 9.78 24.20 16.03
CA LYS A 163 8.92 25.30 15.58
C LYS A 163 8.87 25.39 14.06
N ASP A 164 9.97 25.06 13.40
CA ASP A 164 10.13 25.19 11.96
C ASP A 164 11.05 24.10 11.37
N ASP A 165 11.20 24.14 10.04
CA ASP A 165 12.03 23.19 9.30
C ASP A 165 13.53 23.37 9.53
N ALA A 166 13.98 24.55 9.95
CA ALA A 166 15.39 24.79 10.25
C ALA A 166 15.79 24.09 11.56
N GLU A 167 14.95 24.17 12.59
CA GLU A 167 15.12 23.40 13.83
C GLU A 167 15.07 21.88 13.56
N ARG A 168 14.15 21.41 12.70
CA ARG A 168 14.11 19.98 12.28
C ARG A 168 15.40 19.53 11.62
N LYS A 169 15.91 20.33 10.67
CA LYS A 169 17.17 20.02 9.97
C LYS A 169 18.36 20.02 10.92
N THR A 170 18.39 20.93 11.88
CA THR A 170 19.43 21.00 12.92
C THR A 170 19.39 19.76 13.80
N ALA A 171 18.22 19.39 14.34
CA ALA A 171 18.06 18.20 15.16
C ALA A 171 18.46 16.91 14.43
N ALA A 172 18.13 16.80 13.13
CA ALA A 172 18.53 15.68 12.29
C ALA A 172 20.05 15.61 12.10
N ALA A 173 20.72 16.75 11.87
CA ALA A 173 22.18 16.81 11.75
C ALA A 173 22.89 16.48 13.07
N ASP A 174 22.39 17.04 14.18
CA ASP A 174 22.91 16.78 15.53
C ASP A 174 22.76 15.30 15.92
N PHE A 175 21.68 14.66 15.48
CA PHE A 175 21.47 13.23 15.71
C PHE A 175 22.55 12.38 15.04
N VAL A 176 22.89 12.64 13.77
CA VAL A 176 24.00 11.93 13.08
C VAL A 176 25.33 12.21 13.78
N ALA A 177 25.60 13.45 14.17
CA ALA A 177 26.81 13.79 14.91
C ALA A 177 26.90 13.07 16.27
N ALA A 178 25.76 12.87 16.95
CA ALA A 178 25.70 12.10 18.19
C ALA A 178 25.97 10.61 17.94
N LEU A 179 25.41 10.03 16.87
CA LEU A 179 25.70 8.64 16.47
C LEU A 179 27.18 8.44 16.11
N ASP A 180 27.78 9.40 15.39
CA ASP A 180 29.21 9.41 15.07
C ASP A 180 30.05 9.39 16.36
N ARG A 181 29.70 10.23 17.34
CA ARG A 181 30.38 10.26 18.63
C ARG A 181 30.26 8.94 19.37
N ILE A 182 29.08 8.33 19.40
CA ILE A 182 28.89 7.00 20.01
C ILE A 182 29.77 5.96 19.31
N ALA A 183 29.84 5.97 17.97
CA ALA A 183 30.68 5.06 17.20
C ALA A 183 32.19 5.27 17.43
N LEU A 184 32.62 6.50 17.77
CA LEU A 184 34.00 6.81 18.14
C LEU A 184 34.34 6.37 19.57
N ASP A 185 33.42 6.62 20.51
CA ASP A 185 33.57 6.24 21.92
C ASP A 185 33.48 4.70 22.10
N HIS A 186 32.80 4.02 21.16
CA HIS A 186 32.63 2.56 21.12
C HIS A 186 33.02 1.99 19.75
N PRO A 187 34.32 1.86 19.41
CA PRO A 187 34.78 1.49 18.06
C PRO A 187 34.40 0.07 17.61
N ASP A 188 34.04 -0.81 18.53
CA ASP A 188 33.56 -2.17 18.21
C ASP A 188 32.05 -2.26 18.05
N ASP A 189 31.32 -1.15 18.24
CA ASP A 189 29.89 -1.07 18.07
C ASP A 189 29.51 -0.97 16.58
N ASN A 190 29.14 -2.11 16.01
CA ASN A 190 28.65 -2.20 14.64
C ASN A 190 27.35 -1.41 14.44
N GLU A 191 26.48 -1.38 15.44
CA GLU A 191 25.15 -0.79 15.35
C GLU A 191 25.23 0.73 15.31
N ALA A 192 26.08 1.34 16.14
CA ALA A 192 26.33 2.78 16.10
C ALA A 192 26.81 3.22 14.70
N ARG A 193 27.76 2.47 14.12
CA ARG A 193 28.28 2.72 12.75
C ARG A 193 27.21 2.50 11.68
N ALA A 194 26.42 1.42 11.80
CA ALA A 194 25.34 1.14 10.87
C ALA A 194 24.27 2.24 10.90
N LEU A 195 23.95 2.79 12.08
CA LEU A 195 23.02 3.91 12.23
C LEU A 195 23.57 5.22 11.66
N VAL A 196 24.87 5.49 11.76
CA VAL A 196 25.50 6.63 11.04
C VAL A 196 25.27 6.50 9.52
N VAL A 197 25.50 5.31 8.96
CA VAL A 197 25.28 5.04 7.53
C VAL A 197 23.80 5.26 7.17
N ALA A 198 22.88 4.70 7.97
CA ALA A 198 21.43 4.83 7.78
C ALA A 198 20.99 6.30 7.77
N PHE A 199 21.38 7.05 8.80
CA PHE A 199 20.89 8.41 9.04
C PHE A 199 21.59 9.45 8.17
N SER A 200 22.80 9.16 7.67
CA SER A 200 23.43 9.97 6.62
C SER A 200 22.58 9.98 5.35
N TRP A 201 22.08 8.82 4.91
CA TRP A 201 21.15 8.73 3.79
C TRP A 201 19.77 9.31 4.13
N TRP A 202 19.21 8.96 5.29
CA TRP A 202 17.90 9.44 5.72
C TRP A 202 17.83 10.97 5.71
N ASN A 203 18.85 11.63 6.26
CA ASN A 203 18.94 13.08 6.32
C ASN A 203 19.03 13.74 4.94
N LYS A 204 19.72 13.11 3.97
CA LYS A 204 19.70 13.55 2.57
C LYS A 204 18.30 13.44 1.99
N SER A 205 17.64 12.30 2.16
CA SER A 205 16.32 12.04 1.56
C SER A 205 15.19 12.84 2.19
N ARG A 206 15.20 13.06 3.51
CA ARG A 206 14.08 13.67 4.25
C ARG A 206 14.28 15.15 4.56
N HIS A 207 15.52 15.61 4.68
CA HIS A 207 15.84 16.97 5.14
C HIS A 207 16.76 17.73 4.16
N GLY A 208 17.13 17.12 3.03
CA GLY A 208 18.04 17.75 2.05
C GLY A 208 19.40 18.10 2.65
N ILE A 209 19.86 17.35 3.64
CA ILE A 209 21.21 17.48 4.21
C ILE A 209 22.14 16.64 3.34
N PRO A 210 23.07 17.24 2.57
CA PRO A 210 23.90 16.49 1.64
C PRO A 210 24.83 15.53 2.39
N ILE A 211 25.05 14.35 1.82
CA ILE A 211 26.10 13.44 2.27
C ILE A 211 27.44 14.04 1.82
N PRO A 212 28.39 14.35 2.72
CA PRO A 212 29.65 14.97 2.34
C PRO A 212 30.50 14.11 1.39
N SER A 213 30.53 12.80 1.62
CA SER A 213 31.21 11.83 0.75
C SER A 213 30.50 10.47 0.79
N PRO A 214 29.84 10.04 -0.30
CA PRO A 214 29.24 8.70 -0.35
C PRO A 214 30.31 7.60 -0.24
N LEU A 215 31.53 7.83 -0.73
CA LEU A 215 32.64 6.88 -0.56
C LEU A 215 33.06 6.71 0.89
N ALA A 216 33.00 7.77 1.70
CA ALA A 216 33.31 7.66 3.13
C ALA A 216 32.23 6.86 3.89
N ILE A 217 30.95 7.08 3.55
CA ILE A 217 29.83 6.31 4.10
C ILE A 217 29.91 4.83 3.69
N ASP A 218 30.24 4.55 2.43
CA ASP A 218 30.45 3.18 1.95
C ASP A 218 31.65 2.51 2.65
N ALA A 219 32.77 3.24 2.83
CA ALA A 219 33.91 2.73 3.59
C ALA A 219 33.57 2.42 5.05
N LEU A 220 32.75 3.25 5.71
CA LEU A 220 32.26 2.98 7.06
C LEU A 220 31.39 1.72 7.11
N ALA A 221 30.46 1.58 6.17
CA ALA A 221 29.65 0.38 5.99
C ALA A 221 30.52 -0.87 5.77
N GLY A 222 31.58 -0.75 4.97
CA GLY A 222 32.55 -1.81 4.71
C GLY A 222 33.26 -2.31 5.97
N GLN A 223 33.50 -1.46 6.96
CA GLN A 223 34.08 -1.89 8.25
C GLN A 223 33.11 -2.76 9.05
N VAL A 224 31.83 -2.45 9.02
CA VAL A 224 30.80 -3.28 9.67
C VAL A 224 30.67 -4.61 8.92
N LEU A 225 30.60 -4.58 7.59
CA LEU A 225 30.49 -5.79 6.75
C LEU A 225 31.72 -6.69 6.80
N ALA A 226 32.90 -6.16 7.13
CA ALA A 226 34.08 -6.98 7.37
C ALA A 226 33.96 -7.86 8.63
N ARG A 227 33.21 -7.41 9.63
CA ARG A 227 32.94 -8.13 10.89
C ARG A 227 31.68 -8.99 10.79
N ASN A 228 30.65 -8.47 10.13
CA ASN A 228 29.38 -9.14 9.89
C ASN A 228 28.98 -9.01 8.41
N PRO A 229 29.41 -9.96 7.54
CA PRO A 229 29.12 -9.91 6.11
C PRO A 229 27.63 -10.05 5.74
N ARG A 230 26.75 -10.42 6.68
CA ARG A 230 25.31 -10.50 6.49
C ARG A 230 24.56 -9.48 7.36
N HIS A 231 25.21 -8.37 7.74
CA HIS A 231 24.53 -7.31 8.47
C HIS A 231 23.43 -6.69 7.58
N PRO A 232 22.24 -6.39 8.12
CA PRO A 232 21.16 -5.73 7.40
C PRO A 232 21.48 -4.36 6.75
N LEU A 233 22.65 -3.77 7.01
CA LEU A 233 23.05 -2.46 6.47
C LEU A 233 23.26 -2.49 4.95
N HIS A 234 23.29 -3.67 4.32
CA HIS A 234 23.20 -3.80 2.86
C HIS A 234 22.02 -3.02 2.27
N HIS A 235 20.93 -2.90 3.02
CA HIS A 235 19.83 -2.00 2.70
C HIS A 235 20.32 -0.56 2.48
N TYR A 236 21.06 0.02 3.43
CA TYR A 236 21.53 1.39 3.36
C TYR A 236 22.54 1.62 2.24
N LEU A 237 23.35 0.60 1.92
CA LEU A 237 24.26 0.65 0.77
C LEU A 237 23.52 0.67 -0.57
N ILE A 238 22.36 0.02 -0.68
CA ILE A 238 21.51 0.15 -1.87
C ILE A 238 21.05 1.60 -2.00
N HIS A 239 20.48 2.15 -0.92
CA HIS A 239 20.01 3.53 -0.86
C HIS A 239 21.10 4.61 -1.04
N LEU A 240 22.33 4.30 -0.68
CA LEU A 240 23.47 5.19 -0.92
C LEU A 240 23.76 5.36 -2.41
N TRP A 241 23.53 4.30 -3.20
CA TRP A 241 23.94 4.22 -4.60
C TRP A 241 22.78 4.22 -5.61
N ASP A 242 21.54 3.97 -5.18
CA ASP A 242 20.34 4.15 -6.02
C ASP A 242 20.19 5.61 -6.47
N GLY A 243 19.69 5.80 -7.69
CA GLY A 243 19.62 7.12 -8.35
C GLY A 243 20.97 7.83 -8.56
N VAL A 244 22.11 7.23 -8.20
CA VAL A 244 23.46 7.80 -8.34
C VAL A 244 24.32 6.93 -9.26
N ARG A 245 24.61 5.70 -8.83
CA ARG A 245 25.39 4.69 -9.56
C ARG A 245 24.98 3.29 -9.08
N PRO A 246 23.83 2.77 -9.51
CA PRO A 246 23.23 1.53 -8.98
C PRO A 246 24.15 0.31 -9.08
N ALA A 247 25.03 0.25 -10.09
CA ALA A 247 26.01 -0.82 -10.25
C ALA A 247 26.95 -1.00 -9.04
N GLN A 248 27.22 0.05 -8.25
CA GLN A 248 28.03 -0.05 -7.03
C GLN A 248 27.34 -0.85 -5.92
N ALA A 249 26.00 -0.92 -5.94
CA ALA A 249 25.23 -1.67 -4.96
C ALA A 249 24.96 -3.13 -5.35
N LEU A 250 25.46 -3.65 -6.49
CA LEU A 250 25.18 -5.02 -6.92
C LEU A 250 25.52 -6.08 -5.88
N ARG A 251 26.65 -5.93 -5.17
CA ARG A 251 27.03 -6.83 -4.08
C ARG A 251 26.02 -6.77 -2.92
N SER A 252 25.57 -5.58 -2.54
CA SER A 252 24.56 -5.41 -1.50
C SER A 252 23.19 -5.91 -1.95
N ALA A 253 22.81 -5.71 -3.21
CA ALA A 253 21.58 -6.24 -3.80
C ALA A 253 21.53 -7.78 -3.73
N ALA A 254 22.67 -8.46 -3.94
CA ALA A 254 22.76 -9.91 -3.84
C ALA A 254 22.61 -10.46 -2.40
N ILE A 255 22.94 -9.66 -1.38
CA ILE A 255 22.97 -10.10 0.03
C ILE A 255 21.82 -9.52 0.86
N CYS A 256 21.16 -8.44 0.42
CA CYS A 256 20.15 -7.72 1.20
C CYS A 256 19.01 -8.62 1.70
N GLY A 257 18.28 -9.30 0.80
CA GLY A 257 17.23 -10.25 1.19
C GLY A 257 17.75 -11.35 2.12
N PRO A 258 18.83 -12.08 1.74
CA PRO A 258 19.46 -13.09 2.59
C PRO A 258 19.99 -12.57 3.95
N SER A 259 20.31 -11.28 4.10
CA SER A 259 20.81 -10.70 5.35
C SER A 259 19.73 -10.62 6.45
N ALA A 260 18.46 -10.50 6.05
CA ALA A 260 17.31 -10.50 6.95
C ALA A 260 16.07 -11.06 6.21
N PRO A 261 16.05 -12.39 5.95
CA PRO A 261 15.10 -13.01 5.03
C PRO A 261 13.66 -13.03 5.54
N GLY A 262 13.44 -12.78 6.83
CA GLY A 262 12.11 -12.66 7.44
C GLY A 262 11.46 -11.29 7.25
N ILE A 263 12.15 -10.31 6.65
CA ILE A 263 11.68 -8.95 6.43
C ILE A 263 11.48 -8.70 4.94
N ALA A 264 10.23 -8.50 4.51
CA ALA A 264 9.90 -8.33 3.09
C ALA A 264 10.62 -7.15 2.42
N HIS A 265 10.81 -6.03 3.15
CA HIS A 265 11.50 -4.87 2.61
C HIS A 265 12.95 -5.19 2.20
N MET A 266 13.61 -6.13 2.87
CA MET A 266 14.99 -6.54 2.54
C MET A 266 15.07 -7.27 1.19
N TRP A 267 13.99 -7.94 0.78
CA TRP A 267 13.85 -8.53 -0.56
C TRP A 267 13.40 -7.50 -1.61
N HIS A 268 12.66 -6.48 -1.20
CA HIS A 268 12.25 -5.38 -2.08
C HIS A 268 13.45 -4.53 -2.53
N MET A 269 14.35 -4.20 -1.61
CA MET A 269 15.43 -3.24 -1.84
C MET A 269 16.33 -3.54 -3.05
N PRO A 270 16.78 -4.79 -3.30
CA PRO A 270 17.51 -5.15 -4.51
C PRO A 270 16.81 -4.77 -5.83
N GLY A 271 15.47 -4.69 -5.82
CA GLY A 271 14.69 -4.28 -6.99
C GLY A 271 14.97 -2.85 -7.46
N HIS A 272 15.40 -1.93 -6.59
CA HIS A 272 15.86 -0.59 -6.99
C HIS A 272 17.06 -0.70 -7.93
N VAL A 273 18.08 -1.46 -7.52
CA VAL A 273 19.30 -1.69 -8.30
C VAL A 273 18.99 -2.39 -9.62
N TYR A 274 18.23 -3.49 -9.57
CA TYR A 274 17.96 -4.27 -10.76
C TYR A 274 17.05 -3.54 -11.76
N SER A 275 16.09 -2.74 -11.30
CA SER A 275 15.22 -1.97 -12.21
C SER A 275 15.98 -0.83 -12.88
N GLU A 276 16.85 -0.10 -12.18
CA GLU A 276 17.67 0.95 -12.79
C GLU A 276 18.70 0.40 -13.79
N LEU A 277 19.16 -0.84 -13.57
CA LEU A 277 20.02 -1.56 -14.51
C LEU A 277 19.23 -2.31 -15.59
N GLU A 278 17.92 -2.14 -15.65
CA GLU A 278 17.00 -2.81 -16.59
C GLU A 278 17.07 -4.35 -16.57
N ARG A 279 17.46 -4.93 -15.42
CA ARG A 279 17.47 -6.37 -15.15
C ARG A 279 16.10 -6.83 -14.67
N TRP A 280 15.09 -6.72 -15.55
CA TRP A 280 13.68 -6.88 -15.20
C TRP A 280 13.33 -8.24 -14.59
N GLN A 281 13.97 -9.33 -15.02
CA GLN A 281 13.79 -10.68 -14.48
C GLN A 281 14.26 -10.75 -13.03
N ASP A 282 15.41 -10.14 -12.72
CA ASP A 282 15.95 -10.08 -11.38
C ASP A 282 15.09 -9.20 -10.47
N ALA A 283 14.66 -8.04 -10.99
CA ALA A 283 13.76 -7.15 -10.29
C ALA A 283 12.41 -7.81 -10.00
N ALA A 284 11.81 -8.51 -10.97
CA ALA A 284 10.56 -9.24 -10.78
C ALA A 284 10.70 -10.34 -9.72
N TRP A 285 11.79 -11.13 -9.75
CA TRP A 285 12.03 -12.15 -8.74
C TRP A 285 12.11 -11.57 -7.32
N GLN A 286 12.80 -10.44 -7.16
CA GLN A 286 12.98 -9.78 -5.86
C GLN A 286 11.66 -9.19 -5.32
N GLN A 287 10.84 -8.58 -6.18
CA GLN A 287 9.53 -8.08 -5.77
C GLN A 287 8.54 -9.21 -5.43
N GLU A 288 8.62 -10.34 -6.15
CA GLU A 288 7.82 -11.53 -5.80
C GLU A 288 8.27 -12.15 -4.47
N ALA A 289 9.58 -12.23 -4.21
CA ALA A 289 10.13 -12.66 -2.93
C ALA A 289 9.61 -11.77 -1.78
N ALA A 290 9.63 -10.44 -1.96
CA ALA A 290 9.11 -9.48 -0.98
C ALA A 290 7.62 -9.71 -0.70
N ALA A 291 6.79 -9.78 -1.75
CA ALA A 291 5.35 -10.01 -1.62
C ALA A 291 5.03 -11.33 -0.89
N ARG A 292 5.77 -12.40 -1.17
CA ARG A 292 5.58 -13.71 -0.52
C ARG A 292 5.96 -13.70 0.96
N VAL A 293 7.05 -13.03 1.33
CA VAL A 293 7.42 -12.84 2.75
C VAL A 293 6.34 -12.04 3.48
N ASP A 294 5.81 -11.00 2.85
CA ASP A 294 4.67 -10.24 3.38
C ASP A 294 3.44 -11.14 3.56
N HIS A 295 3.06 -11.96 2.57
CA HIS A 295 1.92 -12.88 2.69
C HIS A 295 2.09 -13.88 3.85
N ALA A 296 3.27 -14.47 3.98
CA ALA A 296 3.58 -15.39 5.08
C ALA A 296 3.50 -14.69 6.44
N HIS A 297 3.99 -13.45 6.53
CA HIS A 297 3.86 -12.67 7.75
C HIS A 297 2.40 -12.30 8.06
N MET A 298 1.63 -11.85 7.08
CA MET A 298 0.21 -11.52 7.24
C MET A 298 -0.58 -12.70 7.79
N LEU A 299 -0.33 -13.91 7.28
CA LEU A 299 -0.96 -15.13 7.80
C LEU A 299 -0.53 -15.44 9.23
N ARG A 300 0.77 -15.31 9.54
CA ARG A 300 1.28 -15.55 10.91
C ARG A 300 0.79 -14.51 11.92
N ALA A 301 0.64 -13.27 11.47
CA ALA A 301 0.32 -12.12 12.30
C ALA A 301 -1.15 -11.67 12.18
N HIS A 302 -2.01 -12.42 11.48
CA HIS A 302 -3.41 -12.06 11.26
C HIS A 302 -3.57 -10.58 10.87
N LEU A 303 -2.74 -10.14 9.91
CA LEU A 303 -2.75 -8.78 9.38
C LEU A 303 -3.40 -8.75 8.00
N TYR A 304 -4.11 -7.67 7.74
CA TYR A 304 -4.59 -7.35 6.41
C TYR A 304 -3.49 -6.67 5.59
N PRO A 305 -3.49 -6.87 4.26
CA PRO A 305 -2.48 -6.34 3.33
C PRO A 305 -2.10 -4.86 3.53
N ASP A 306 -3.09 -4.00 3.73
CA ASP A 306 -2.89 -2.56 3.86
C ASP A 306 -2.53 -2.10 5.28
N GLN A 307 -2.40 -3.03 6.24
CA GLN A 307 -1.75 -2.80 7.52
C GLN A 307 -0.22 -2.97 7.43
N ILE A 308 0.29 -3.40 6.26
CA ILE A 308 1.71 -3.46 5.94
C ILE A 308 2.02 -2.41 4.88
N HIS A 309 2.71 -1.34 5.30
CA HIS A 309 2.91 -0.14 4.47
C HIS A 309 3.54 -0.38 3.09
N ASN A 310 4.41 -1.39 2.93
CA ASN A 310 5.11 -1.65 1.67
C ASN A 310 4.49 -2.76 0.80
N PHE A 311 3.55 -3.55 1.33
CA PHE A 311 3.09 -4.74 0.63
C PHE A 311 2.47 -4.41 -0.74
N ALA A 312 1.56 -3.43 -0.76
CA ALA A 312 0.88 -2.98 -1.96
C ALA A 312 1.88 -2.45 -3.01
N HIS A 313 2.90 -1.72 -2.55
CA HIS A 313 3.96 -1.17 -3.39
C HIS A 313 4.86 -2.26 -4.00
N ASN A 314 5.23 -3.29 -3.22
CA ASN A 314 6.00 -4.45 -3.69
C ASN A 314 5.28 -5.15 -4.85
N SER A 315 3.99 -5.43 -4.65
CA SER A 315 3.14 -6.10 -5.63
C SER A 315 2.87 -5.24 -6.88
N GLU A 316 2.69 -3.94 -6.71
CA GLU A 316 2.56 -2.99 -7.82
C GLU A 316 3.81 -2.98 -8.69
N TRP A 317 4.99 -2.92 -8.08
CA TRP A 317 6.25 -2.90 -8.80
C TRP A 317 6.53 -4.25 -9.47
N LEU A 318 6.17 -5.35 -8.83
CA LEU A 318 6.18 -6.67 -9.47
C LEU A 318 5.39 -6.64 -10.79
N ALA A 319 4.16 -6.13 -10.78
CA ALA A 319 3.34 -6.03 -12.00
C ALA A 319 3.99 -5.15 -13.09
N ARG A 320 4.63 -4.02 -12.72
CA ARG A 320 5.44 -3.21 -13.67
C ARG A 320 6.56 -4.03 -14.32
N ASN A 321 7.36 -4.72 -13.52
CA ASN A 321 8.46 -5.52 -14.03
C ASN A 321 7.97 -6.68 -14.90
N LEU A 322 6.89 -7.35 -14.51
CA LEU A 322 6.25 -8.39 -15.31
C LEU A 322 5.76 -7.85 -16.67
N ASN A 323 5.26 -6.61 -16.73
CA ASN A 323 4.90 -5.97 -18.00
C ASN A 323 6.10 -5.74 -18.91
N HIS A 324 7.26 -5.31 -18.39
CA HIS A 324 8.48 -5.19 -19.18
C HIS A 324 8.94 -6.54 -19.79
N LEU A 325 8.58 -7.65 -19.14
CA LEU A 325 8.89 -9.02 -19.55
C LEU A 325 7.84 -9.65 -20.46
N GLY A 326 6.66 -9.05 -20.62
CA GLY A 326 5.52 -9.70 -21.26
C GLY A 326 4.94 -10.88 -20.47
N ARG A 327 5.13 -10.91 -19.14
CA ARG A 327 4.45 -11.87 -18.24
C ARG A 327 3.09 -11.31 -17.82
N ALA A 328 2.27 -10.96 -18.80
CA ALA A 328 1.05 -10.17 -18.59
C ALA A 328 -0.02 -10.93 -17.80
N THR A 329 -0.12 -12.25 -17.98
CA THR A 329 -0.99 -13.14 -17.20
C THR A 329 -0.71 -13.02 -15.71
N GLU A 330 0.57 -13.00 -15.34
CA GLU A 330 0.97 -12.89 -13.94
C GLU A 330 0.76 -11.47 -13.43
N ALA A 331 1.05 -10.45 -14.25
CA ALA A 331 0.75 -9.06 -13.91
C ALA A 331 -0.76 -8.84 -13.65
N VAL A 332 -1.65 -9.46 -14.44
CA VAL A 332 -3.11 -9.45 -14.21
C VAL A 332 -3.47 -10.16 -12.91
N SER A 333 -2.88 -11.34 -12.63
CA SER A 333 -3.11 -12.08 -11.38
C SER A 333 -2.73 -11.24 -10.15
N ILE A 334 -1.54 -10.62 -10.15
CA ILE A 334 -1.09 -9.75 -9.05
C ILE A 334 -2.00 -8.52 -8.91
N SER A 335 -2.33 -7.86 -10.03
CA SER A 335 -3.18 -6.67 -10.04
C SER A 335 -4.58 -6.95 -9.52
N THR A 336 -5.18 -8.07 -9.91
CA THR A 336 -6.49 -8.50 -9.42
C THR A 336 -6.43 -8.95 -7.97
N ASN A 337 -5.37 -9.65 -7.53
CA ASN A 337 -5.20 -10.00 -6.12
C ASN A 337 -5.20 -8.75 -5.22
N LEU A 338 -4.51 -7.69 -5.61
CA LEU A 338 -4.52 -6.40 -4.90
C LEU A 338 -5.93 -5.78 -4.78
N ILE A 339 -6.76 -5.90 -5.82
CA ILE A 339 -8.15 -5.39 -5.81
C ILE A 339 -9.09 -6.31 -5.01
N ALA A 340 -8.81 -7.62 -4.96
CA ALA A 340 -9.65 -8.59 -4.26
C ALA A 340 -9.56 -8.47 -2.73
N MET A 341 -8.48 -7.87 -2.20
CA MET A 341 -8.20 -7.82 -0.76
C MET A 341 -9.25 -7.05 0.05
N PRO A 342 -9.46 -7.39 1.34
CA PRO A 342 -10.36 -6.66 2.23
C PRO A 342 -9.93 -5.21 2.44
N ARG A 343 -10.90 -4.29 2.40
CA ARG A 343 -10.72 -2.86 2.72
C ARG A 343 -10.87 -2.62 4.21
N ILE A 344 -9.82 -2.13 4.86
CA ILE A 344 -9.84 -1.79 6.31
C ILE A 344 -9.69 -0.27 6.49
N PRO A 345 -10.64 0.43 7.13
CA PRO A 345 -10.45 1.83 7.53
C PRO A 345 -9.21 1.98 8.43
N ARG A 346 -8.31 2.94 8.14
CA ARG A 346 -6.98 3.08 8.76
C ARG A 346 -6.91 4.16 9.85
N SER A 347 -7.98 4.91 10.12
CA SER A 347 -7.91 6.18 10.86
C SER A 347 -8.08 6.04 12.38
N LYS A 348 -7.48 7.00 13.11
CA LYS A 348 -7.67 7.26 14.56
C LYS A 348 -9.12 7.60 14.93
N GLU A 349 -9.90 7.99 13.94
CA GLU A 349 -11.33 8.24 14.00
C GLU A 349 -11.95 7.31 12.96
N VAL A 350 -12.95 6.52 13.32
CA VAL A 350 -13.64 5.66 12.35
C VAL A 350 -14.43 6.53 11.35
N LYS A 351 -13.81 6.88 10.22
CA LYS A 351 -14.42 7.72 9.17
C LYS A 351 -15.50 6.98 8.38
N PRO A 352 -16.60 7.65 7.96
CA PRO A 352 -17.67 7.02 7.16
C PRO A 352 -17.23 6.32 5.86
N ALA A 353 -16.09 6.70 5.30
CA ALA A 353 -15.51 6.07 4.12
C ALA A 353 -14.17 5.39 4.49
N PRO A 354 -13.86 4.21 3.90
CA PRO A 354 -12.59 3.56 4.15
C PRO A 354 -11.44 4.40 3.58
N ASP A 355 -10.30 4.37 4.27
CA ASP A 355 -9.05 4.96 3.75
C ASP A 355 -8.48 4.13 2.57
N GLN A 356 -9.07 2.98 2.23
CA GLN A 356 -8.61 2.09 1.14
C GLN A 356 -9.59 2.13 -0.03
N ARG A 357 -9.45 3.13 -0.89
CA ARG A 357 -10.28 3.34 -2.09
C ARG A 357 -9.41 3.55 -3.32
N PHE A 358 -9.99 3.45 -4.52
CA PHE A 358 -9.25 3.74 -5.77
C PHE A 358 -8.74 5.19 -5.82
N GLU A 359 -9.46 6.07 -5.15
CA GLU A 359 -9.15 7.48 -4.96
C GLU A 359 -7.98 7.71 -3.99
N GLU A 360 -7.71 6.77 -3.08
CA GLU A 360 -6.62 6.91 -2.10
C GLU A 360 -5.28 6.54 -2.74
N GLU A 361 -4.37 7.52 -2.75
CA GLU A 361 -3.01 7.32 -3.23
C GLU A 361 -2.25 6.27 -2.41
N GLY A 362 -1.64 5.31 -3.10
CA GLY A 362 -0.79 4.30 -2.48
C GLY A 362 -1.52 3.14 -1.79
N SER A 363 -2.84 3.04 -1.92
CA SER A 363 -3.60 1.86 -1.48
C SER A 363 -3.37 0.64 -2.38
N ALA A 364 -3.50 -0.59 -1.85
CA ALA A 364 -3.50 -1.81 -2.68
C ALA A 364 -4.49 -1.71 -3.83
N TRP A 365 -5.65 -1.13 -3.57
CA TRP A 365 -6.74 -0.94 -4.51
C TRP A 365 -6.40 -0.06 -5.70
N GLN A 366 -5.89 1.14 -5.42
CA GLN A 366 -5.48 2.05 -6.46
C GLN A 366 -4.34 1.44 -7.29
N TYR A 367 -3.34 0.87 -6.63
CA TYR A 367 -2.23 0.23 -7.32
C TYR A 367 -2.70 -0.94 -8.20
N GLY A 368 -3.51 -1.84 -7.66
CA GLY A 368 -4.07 -2.97 -8.40
C GLY A 368 -4.84 -2.52 -9.64
N ARG A 369 -5.72 -1.52 -9.52
CA ARG A 369 -6.50 -1.02 -10.66
C ARG A 369 -5.66 -0.31 -11.71
N ASN A 370 -4.69 0.50 -11.29
CA ASN A 370 -3.76 1.16 -12.19
C ASN A 370 -2.93 0.13 -12.99
N ARG A 371 -2.40 -0.90 -12.31
CA ARG A 371 -1.62 -1.96 -12.96
C ARG A 371 -2.48 -2.85 -13.85
N LEU A 372 -3.73 -3.11 -13.47
CA LEU A 372 -4.69 -3.87 -14.29
C LEU A 372 -4.99 -3.14 -15.61
N PHE A 373 -5.32 -1.83 -15.52
CA PHE A 373 -5.55 -1.00 -16.70
C PHE A 373 -4.30 -0.94 -17.59
N GLU A 374 -3.14 -0.66 -17.00
CA GLU A 374 -1.90 -0.60 -17.76
C GLU A 374 -1.59 -1.90 -18.49
N THR A 375 -1.64 -3.03 -17.78
CA THR A 375 -1.33 -4.36 -18.33
C THR A 375 -2.26 -4.71 -19.48
N ILE A 376 -3.57 -4.55 -19.29
CA ILE A 376 -4.57 -4.90 -20.31
C ILE A 376 -4.45 -3.97 -21.52
N LEU A 377 -4.23 -2.67 -21.32
CA LEU A 377 -4.06 -1.72 -22.43
C LEU A 377 -2.77 -1.96 -23.22
N GLN A 378 -1.65 -2.19 -22.53
CA GLN A 378 -0.35 -2.44 -23.17
C GLN A 378 -0.36 -3.73 -24.00
N TRP A 379 -0.94 -4.79 -23.45
CA TRP A 379 -0.91 -6.12 -24.05
C TRP A 379 -2.20 -6.48 -24.80
N GLU A 380 -3.11 -5.53 -24.93
CA GLU A 380 -4.35 -5.67 -25.68
C GLU A 380 -5.23 -6.84 -25.23
N LEU A 381 -5.30 -7.07 -23.92
CA LEU A 381 -6.04 -8.20 -23.32
C LEU A 381 -7.54 -7.89 -23.23
N TRP A 382 -8.17 -7.58 -24.35
CA TRP A 382 -9.52 -7.01 -24.39
C TRP A 382 -10.60 -7.95 -23.85
N ASP A 383 -10.49 -9.26 -24.11
CA ASP A 383 -11.42 -10.24 -23.55
C ASP A 383 -11.30 -10.33 -22.02
N THR A 384 -10.10 -10.12 -21.48
CA THR A 384 -9.90 -10.00 -20.02
C THR A 384 -10.66 -8.78 -19.49
N ALA A 385 -10.49 -7.61 -20.10
CA ALA A 385 -11.26 -6.40 -19.73
C ALA A 385 -12.78 -6.64 -19.76
N ALA A 386 -13.30 -7.23 -20.84
CA ALA A 386 -14.72 -7.52 -20.98
C ALA A 386 -15.23 -8.48 -19.89
N SER A 387 -14.45 -9.52 -19.57
CA SER A 387 -14.81 -10.49 -18.52
C SER A 387 -14.85 -9.88 -17.11
N LEU A 388 -14.08 -8.81 -16.87
CA LEU A 388 -14.00 -8.15 -15.57
C LEU A 388 -14.98 -6.96 -15.44
N ALA A 389 -15.56 -6.46 -16.54
CA ALA A 389 -16.34 -5.22 -16.58
C ALA A 389 -17.55 -5.19 -15.62
N GLY A 390 -18.18 -6.35 -15.39
CA GLY A 390 -19.34 -6.52 -14.49
C GLY A 390 -18.97 -7.06 -13.11
N THR A 391 -17.69 -7.08 -12.76
CA THR A 391 -17.18 -7.65 -11.50
C THR A 391 -16.64 -6.54 -10.59
N PRO A 392 -16.41 -6.82 -9.29
CA PRO A 392 -15.78 -5.86 -8.38
C PRO A 392 -14.41 -5.33 -8.86
N TYR A 393 -13.68 -6.09 -9.69
CA TYR A 393 -12.38 -5.66 -10.20
C TYR A 393 -12.45 -4.37 -11.01
N LEU A 394 -13.55 -4.20 -11.75
CA LEU A 394 -13.84 -3.02 -12.53
C LEU A 394 -15.16 -2.39 -12.08
N GLU A 395 -15.41 -2.31 -10.77
CA GLU A 395 -16.56 -1.54 -10.27
C GLU A 395 -16.39 -0.04 -10.60
N PRO A 396 -17.46 0.75 -10.81
CA PRO A 396 -17.34 2.19 -10.98
C PRO A 396 -16.86 2.87 -9.69
N GLY A 397 -15.86 3.75 -9.77
CA GLY A 397 -15.44 4.60 -8.65
C GLY A 397 -16.35 5.80 -8.44
N HIS A 398 -16.10 6.53 -7.35
CA HIS A 398 -16.94 7.66 -6.93
C HIS A 398 -16.44 8.98 -7.52
N ASP A 399 -15.13 9.10 -7.73
CA ASP A 399 -14.54 10.32 -8.27
C ASP A 399 -14.64 10.40 -9.80
N PHE A 400 -14.78 11.63 -10.29
CA PHE A 400 -14.86 11.94 -11.72
C PHE A 400 -13.74 11.26 -12.51
N ASP A 401 -12.50 11.29 -12.00
CA ASP A 401 -11.35 10.75 -12.72
C ASP A 401 -11.36 9.23 -12.83
N ASP A 402 -11.87 8.50 -11.84
CA ASP A 402 -12.03 7.05 -11.99
C ASP A 402 -13.13 6.70 -12.99
N GLN A 403 -14.27 7.41 -12.94
CA GLN A 403 -15.41 7.15 -13.81
C GLN A 403 -15.05 7.26 -15.29
N TRP A 404 -14.39 8.35 -15.70
CA TRP A 404 -14.02 8.51 -17.11
C TRP A 404 -12.87 7.55 -17.51
N ARG A 405 -11.90 7.29 -16.63
CA ARG A 405 -10.80 6.34 -16.92
C ARG A 405 -11.33 4.93 -17.16
N ARG A 406 -12.23 4.46 -16.30
CA ARG A 406 -12.91 3.18 -16.46
C ARG A 406 -13.72 3.13 -17.76
N ALA A 407 -14.50 4.17 -18.05
CA ALA A 407 -15.29 4.23 -19.28
C ALA A 407 -14.40 4.24 -20.53
N GLN A 408 -13.31 5.02 -20.55
CA GLN A 408 -12.32 4.99 -21.63
C GLN A 408 -11.77 3.57 -21.79
N PHE A 409 -11.31 2.96 -20.70
CA PHE A 409 -10.75 1.61 -20.70
C PHE A 409 -11.72 0.57 -21.32
N LEU A 410 -12.98 0.54 -20.88
CA LEU A 410 -13.98 -0.39 -21.41
C LEU A 410 -14.36 -0.08 -22.88
N THR A 411 -14.38 1.21 -23.26
CA THR A 411 -14.64 1.62 -24.65
C THR A 411 -13.52 1.15 -25.58
N LEU A 412 -12.26 1.33 -25.16
CA LEU A 412 -11.10 0.83 -25.91
C LEU A 412 -11.13 -0.70 -26.03
N ALA A 413 -11.48 -1.41 -24.96
CA ALA A 413 -11.63 -2.86 -25.00
C ALA A 413 -12.75 -3.32 -25.94
N ALA A 414 -13.89 -2.62 -25.98
CA ALA A 414 -14.98 -2.93 -26.91
C ALA A 414 -14.55 -2.78 -28.37
N TYR A 415 -13.94 -1.65 -28.74
CA TYR A 415 -13.40 -1.46 -30.09
C TYR A 415 -12.27 -2.46 -30.41
N GLY A 416 -11.42 -2.78 -29.45
CA GLY A 416 -10.35 -3.78 -29.59
C GLY A 416 -10.86 -5.19 -29.87
N ARG A 417 -12.06 -5.53 -29.39
CA ARG A 417 -12.76 -6.80 -29.69
C ARG A 417 -13.56 -6.76 -31.00
N GLY A 418 -13.63 -5.61 -31.65
CA GLY A 418 -14.49 -5.39 -32.82
C GLY A 418 -15.97 -5.18 -32.48
N ASP A 419 -16.32 -4.97 -31.21
CA ASP A 419 -17.69 -4.66 -30.77
C ASP A 419 -17.96 -3.15 -30.89
N ALA A 420 -18.17 -2.70 -32.12
CA ALA A 420 -18.42 -1.30 -32.43
C ALA A 420 -19.71 -0.77 -31.77
N ALA A 421 -20.71 -1.63 -31.55
CA ALA A 421 -21.97 -1.23 -30.91
C ALA A 421 -21.75 -0.90 -29.43
N ALA A 422 -21.07 -1.77 -28.68
CA ALA A 422 -20.72 -1.50 -27.28
C ALA A 422 -19.75 -0.32 -27.16
N GLY A 423 -18.77 -0.20 -28.06
CA GLY A 423 -17.85 0.94 -28.12
C GLY A 423 -18.60 2.27 -28.29
N LYS A 424 -19.51 2.32 -29.26
CA LYS A 424 -20.31 3.52 -29.53
C LYS A 424 -21.23 3.88 -28.36
N ALA A 425 -21.87 2.89 -27.73
CA ALA A 425 -22.73 3.13 -26.57
C ALA A 425 -21.95 3.77 -25.41
N SER A 426 -20.77 3.24 -25.11
CA SER A 426 -19.90 3.76 -24.05
C SER A 426 -19.31 5.13 -24.38
N LEU A 427 -18.93 5.37 -25.65
CA LEU A 427 -18.53 6.70 -26.14
C LEU A 427 -19.65 7.74 -25.92
N SER A 428 -20.89 7.43 -26.27
CA SER A 428 -22.03 8.35 -26.07
C SER A 428 -22.25 8.72 -24.60
N MET A 429 -21.96 7.81 -23.65
CA MET A 429 -22.04 8.13 -22.22
C MET A 429 -20.99 9.17 -21.82
N LEU A 430 -19.74 9.04 -22.29
CA LEU A 430 -18.68 10.02 -22.03
C LEU A 430 -18.95 11.37 -22.70
N GLU A 431 -19.57 11.37 -23.89
CA GLU A 431 -19.99 12.61 -24.54
C GLU A 431 -21.11 13.32 -23.78
N ALA A 432 -22.04 12.57 -23.18
CA ALA A 432 -23.06 13.12 -22.29
C ALA A 432 -22.43 13.76 -21.04
N ILE A 433 -21.42 13.11 -20.44
CA ILE A 433 -20.66 13.68 -19.31
C ILE A 433 -19.99 15.01 -19.71
N LEU A 434 -19.32 15.04 -20.87
CA LEU A 434 -18.71 16.27 -21.38
C LEU A 434 -19.75 17.38 -21.60
N SER A 435 -20.91 17.03 -22.15
CA SER A 435 -22.01 17.98 -22.35
C SER A 435 -22.53 18.53 -21.02
N GLY A 436 -22.70 17.67 -20.02
CA GLY A 436 -23.07 18.06 -18.65
C GLY A 436 -22.07 19.04 -18.05
N LEU A 437 -20.77 18.73 -18.10
CA LEU A 437 -19.72 19.62 -17.59
C LEU A 437 -19.74 21.00 -18.26
N ARG A 438 -20.00 21.08 -19.57
CA ARG A 438 -20.12 22.36 -20.30
C ARG A 438 -21.34 23.16 -19.85
N SER A 439 -22.45 22.48 -19.58
CA SER A 439 -23.66 23.10 -19.04
C SER A 439 -23.40 23.62 -17.63
N ASP A 440 -22.82 22.80 -16.75
CA ASP A 440 -22.50 23.17 -15.38
C ASP A 440 -21.52 24.33 -15.29
N ARG A 441 -20.50 24.35 -16.15
CA ARG A 441 -19.56 25.47 -16.27
C ARG A 441 -20.27 26.78 -16.58
N THR A 442 -21.18 26.76 -17.55
CA THR A 442 -21.97 27.95 -17.94
C THR A 442 -22.88 28.37 -16.79
N ALA A 443 -23.54 27.42 -16.14
CA ALA A 443 -24.41 27.70 -15.00
C ALA A 443 -23.63 28.27 -13.80
N ALA A 444 -22.42 27.78 -13.54
CA ALA A 444 -21.53 28.30 -12.50
C ALA A 444 -21.11 29.74 -12.78
N ALA A 445 -20.72 30.05 -14.02
CA ALA A 445 -20.41 31.42 -14.44
C ALA A 445 -21.59 32.37 -14.22
N ASN A 446 -22.79 31.98 -14.67
CA ASN A 446 -24.00 32.80 -14.54
C ASN A 446 -24.38 33.05 -13.06
N ARG A 447 -24.24 32.03 -12.20
CA ARG A 447 -24.48 32.18 -10.75
C ARG A 447 -23.47 33.13 -10.11
N ALA A 448 -22.18 32.96 -10.41
CA ALA A 448 -21.12 33.82 -9.90
C ALA A 448 -21.29 35.27 -10.36
N GLU A 449 -21.67 35.48 -11.62
CA GLU A 449 -21.97 36.80 -12.16
C GLU A 449 -23.14 37.47 -11.42
N ALA A 450 -24.25 36.74 -11.22
CA ALA A 450 -25.43 37.26 -10.53
C ALA A 450 -25.12 37.62 -9.07
N GLU A 451 -24.38 36.76 -8.36
CA GLU A 451 -23.96 37.00 -6.99
C GLU A 451 -23.02 38.21 -6.87
N ALA A 452 -22.03 38.30 -7.76
CA ALA A 452 -21.07 39.40 -7.79
C ALA A 452 -21.73 40.76 -8.10
N ARG A 453 -22.67 40.78 -9.06
CA ARG A 453 -23.51 41.95 -9.33
C ARG A 453 -24.38 42.33 -8.14
N GLY A 454 -24.98 41.35 -7.46
CA GLY A 454 -25.76 41.57 -6.24
C GLY A 454 -24.95 42.18 -5.08
N LYS A 455 -23.63 41.99 -5.09
CA LYS A 455 -22.67 42.58 -4.15
C LYS A 455 -22.08 43.94 -4.61
N ASN A 456 -22.59 44.52 -5.72
CA ASN A 456 -22.08 45.75 -6.33
C ASN A 456 -20.56 45.72 -6.65
N GLN A 457 -20.03 44.54 -6.99
CA GLN A 457 -18.62 44.40 -7.36
C GLN A 457 -18.33 45.04 -8.72
N SER A 458 -17.08 45.45 -8.94
CA SER A 458 -16.62 46.01 -10.21
C SER A 458 -16.64 44.98 -11.34
N ALA A 459 -16.60 45.43 -12.59
CA ALA A 459 -16.55 44.54 -13.76
C ALA A 459 -15.35 43.58 -13.74
N ALA A 460 -14.20 44.03 -13.23
CA ALA A 460 -13.01 43.18 -13.08
C ALA A 460 -13.22 42.08 -12.03
N GLU A 461 -13.87 42.40 -10.91
CA GLU A 461 -14.19 41.44 -9.85
C GLU A 461 -15.26 40.43 -10.30
N ILE A 462 -16.28 40.88 -11.04
CA ILE A 462 -17.29 39.98 -11.65
C ILE A 462 -16.62 39.00 -12.60
N SER A 463 -15.75 39.49 -13.50
CA SER A 463 -15.02 38.64 -14.45
C SER A 463 -14.15 37.59 -13.73
N LYS A 464 -13.44 38.01 -12.67
CA LYS A 464 -12.66 37.09 -11.84
C LYS A 464 -13.54 36.05 -11.15
N ALA A 465 -14.66 36.45 -10.54
CA ALA A 465 -15.58 35.52 -9.88
C ALA A 465 -16.15 34.48 -10.84
N MET A 466 -16.50 34.90 -12.07
CA MET A 466 -16.92 33.97 -13.12
C MET A 466 -15.80 33.00 -13.51
N ALA A 467 -14.58 33.49 -13.72
CA ALA A 467 -13.42 32.66 -14.07
C ALA A 467 -13.12 31.62 -12.97
N ASP A 468 -13.07 32.05 -11.72
CA ASP A 468 -12.84 31.19 -10.56
C ASP A 468 -13.94 30.11 -10.43
N ALA A 469 -15.21 30.48 -10.68
CA ALA A 469 -16.33 29.54 -10.65
C ALA A 469 -16.33 28.53 -11.83
N MET A 470 -15.82 28.93 -13.00
CA MET A 470 -15.71 28.07 -14.18
C MET A 470 -14.53 27.10 -14.09
N GLN A 471 -13.47 27.48 -13.38
CA GLN A 471 -12.19 26.78 -13.38
C GLN A 471 -12.31 25.27 -13.09
N PRO A 472 -13.03 24.80 -12.05
CA PRO A 472 -13.11 23.37 -11.75
C PRO A 472 -13.75 22.53 -12.87
N PHE A 473 -14.65 23.13 -13.66
CA PHE A 473 -15.28 22.47 -14.80
C PHE A 473 -14.40 22.54 -16.05
N SER A 474 -13.72 23.66 -16.28
CA SER A 474 -12.75 23.80 -17.38
C SER A 474 -11.64 22.76 -17.26
N GLU A 475 -11.06 22.58 -16.07
CA GLU A 475 -10.03 21.57 -15.81
C GLU A 475 -10.52 20.14 -16.13
N LYS A 476 -11.76 19.79 -15.72
CA LYS A 476 -12.37 18.49 -16.05
C LYS A 476 -12.61 18.31 -17.55
N ILE A 477 -13.08 19.36 -18.23
CA ILE A 477 -13.31 19.36 -19.68
C ILE A 477 -11.99 19.16 -20.42
N GLU A 478 -10.93 19.90 -20.05
CA GLU A 478 -9.60 19.83 -20.67
C GLU A 478 -9.00 18.43 -20.54
N ARG A 479 -9.15 17.77 -19.39
CA ARG A 479 -8.71 16.38 -19.19
C ARG A 479 -9.49 15.37 -20.05
N LEU A 480 -10.79 15.60 -20.28
CA LEU A 480 -11.65 14.66 -21.01
C LEU A 480 -11.58 14.83 -22.54
N GLN A 481 -11.19 16.00 -23.05
CA GLN A 481 -11.12 16.28 -24.50
C GLN A 481 -10.21 15.30 -25.26
N PRO A 482 -8.93 15.08 -24.86
CA PRO A 482 -8.04 14.16 -25.57
C PRO A 482 -8.52 12.71 -25.54
N VAL A 483 -9.14 12.31 -24.43
CA VAL A 483 -9.74 10.99 -24.25
C VAL A 483 -10.85 10.76 -25.26
N LEU A 484 -11.78 11.72 -25.37
CA LEU A 484 -12.88 11.64 -26.34
C LEU A 484 -12.38 11.70 -27.79
N ALA A 485 -11.30 12.45 -28.07
CA ALA A 485 -10.68 12.45 -29.39
C ALA A 485 -10.17 11.05 -29.77
N GLU A 486 -9.50 10.34 -28.86
CA GLU A 486 -9.08 8.96 -29.09
C GLU A 486 -10.29 8.04 -29.34
N LEU A 487 -11.31 8.10 -28.50
CA LEU A 487 -12.47 7.20 -28.62
C LEU A 487 -13.26 7.44 -29.91
N ARG A 488 -13.44 8.71 -30.32
CA ARG A 488 -14.03 9.07 -31.63
C ARG A 488 -13.18 8.58 -32.79
N LEU A 489 -11.86 8.67 -32.67
CA LEU A 489 -10.94 8.13 -33.67
C LEU A 489 -11.14 6.62 -33.80
N ARG A 490 -11.26 5.89 -32.68
CA ARG A 490 -11.55 4.45 -32.69
C ARG A 490 -12.91 4.13 -33.32
N ASP A 491 -13.94 4.93 -33.06
CA ASP A 491 -15.25 4.79 -33.70
C ASP A 491 -15.18 4.96 -35.22
N HIS A 492 -14.44 5.97 -35.67
CA HIS A 492 -14.20 6.22 -37.09
C HIS A 492 -13.45 5.07 -37.75
N LEU A 493 -12.38 4.57 -37.12
CA LEU A 493 -11.65 3.39 -37.59
C LEU A 493 -12.57 2.15 -37.69
N ALA A 494 -13.36 1.88 -36.65
CA ALA A 494 -14.29 0.74 -36.62
C ALA A 494 -15.37 0.84 -37.71
N SER A 495 -15.68 2.05 -38.16
CA SER A 495 -16.64 2.31 -39.24
C SER A 495 -15.99 2.52 -40.62
N GLY A 496 -14.68 2.36 -40.77
CA GLY A 496 -13.94 2.60 -42.03
C GLY A 496 -13.81 4.07 -42.46
N ARG A 497 -14.14 5.03 -41.57
CA ARG A 497 -14.06 6.48 -41.82
C ARG A 497 -12.65 7.02 -41.58
N LEU A 498 -11.70 6.64 -42.43
CA LEU A 498 -10.26 6.89 -42.21
C LEU A 498 -9.89 8.38 -42.21
N GLU A 499 -10.49 9.19 -43.07
CA GLU A 499 -10.14 10.61 -43.17
C GLU A 499 -10.63 11.40 -41.94
N GLU A 500 -11.83 11.10 -41.45
CA GLU A 500 -12.36 11.65 -40.21
C GLU A 500 -11.52 11.20 -39.01
N ALA A 501 -11.04 9.96 -39.01
CA ALA A 501 -10.11 9.47 -37.98
C ALA A 501 -8.77 10.24 -37.99
N LYS A 502 -8.19 10.50 -39.17
CA LYS A 502 -6.93 11.26 -39.30
C LYS A 502 -7.06 12.69 -38.77
N GLN A 503 -8.19 13.35 -38.98
CA GLN A 503 -8.44 14.71 -38.51
C GLN A 503 -8.38 14.85 -36.97
N LEU A 504 -8.56 13.76 -36.23
CA LEU A 504 -8.52 13.75 -34.77
C LEU A 504 -7.10 13.57 -34.18
N LEU A 505 -6.10 13.24 -35.00
CA LEU A 505 -4.72 13.02 -34.52
C LEU A 505 -4.15 14.19 -33.70
N PRO A 506 -4.30 15.47 -34.09
CA PRO A 506 -3.79 16.60 -33.31
C PRO A 506 -4.47 16.76 -31.94
N ALA A 507 -5.68 16.23 -31.79
CA ALA A 507 -6.48 16.35 -30.57
C ALA A 507 -6.20 15.26 -29.53
N LEU A 508 -5.34 14.27 -29.83
CA LEU A 508 -5.04 13.16 -28.92
C LEU A 508 -4.21 13.54 -27.69
N GLY A 509 -3.66 14.77 -27.64
CA GLY A 509 -2.86 15.24 -26.51
C GLY A 509 -1.61 14.38 -26.28
N ASP A 510 -1.29 14.12 -25.01
CA ASP A 510 -0.16 13.28 -24.60
C ASP A 510 -0.54 11.79 -24.50
N ILE A 511 -1.03 11.25 -25.61
CA ILE A 511 -1.31 9.82 -25.72
C ILE A 511 -0.01 9.00 -25.64
N ASP A 512 -0.09 7.82 -25.00
CA ASP A 512 0.98 6.84 -24.96
C ASP A 512 1.53 6.56 -26.37
N LYS A 513 2.85 6.63 -26.51
CA LYS A 513 3.51 6.57 -27.83
C LYS A 513 3.45 5.17 -28.44
N ALA A 514 3.44 4.11 -27.63
CA ALA A 514 3.25 2.77 -28.16
C ALA A 514 1.84 2.65 -28.77
N ARG A 515 0.81 3.09 -28.04
CA ARG A 515 -0.59 3.14 -28.52
C ARG A 515 -0.76 4.02 -29.74
N LEU A 516 -0.09 5.17 -29.79
CA LEU A 516 -0.09 6.06 -30.96
C LEU A 516 0.48 5.39 -32.21
N SER A 517 1.57 4.62 -32.09
CA SER A 517 2.15 3.92 -33.24
C SER A 517 1.17 2.88 -33.84
N VAL A 518 0.40 2.18 -33.00
CA VAL A 518 -0.66 1.26 -33.44
C VAL A 518 -1.79 2.02 -34.14
N ILE A 519 -2.17 3.20 -33.64
CA ILE A 519 -3.17 4.07 -34.29
C ILE A 519 -2.69 4.53 -35.66
N GLN A 520 -1.45 5.02 -35.77
CA GLN A 520 -0.87 5.48 -37.04
C GLN A 520 -0.84 4.37 -38.08
N LEU A 521 -0.50 3.15 -37.67
CA LEU A 521 -0.54 1.99 -38.55
C LEU A 521 -1.97 1.68 -39.01
N ALA A 522 -2.96 1.71 -38.11
CA ALA A 522 -4.36 1.49 -38.44
C ALA A 522 -4.93 2.58 -39.39
N LEU A 523 -4.36 3.79 -39.37
CA LEU A 523 -4.70 4.89 -40.29
C LEU A 523 -4.01 4.77 -41.65
N GLY A 524 -3.21 3.72 -41.88
CA GLY A 524 -2.49 3.49 -43.12
C GLY A 524 -1.21 4.31 -43.26
N ASP A 525 -0.59 4.75 -42.15
CA ASP A 525 0.69 5.47 -42.15
C ASP A 525 1.80 4.63 -41.46
N PRO A 526 2.31 3.58 -42.12
CA PRO A 526 3.34 2.72 -41.56
C PRO A 526 4.68 3.45 -41.36
N GLY A 527 4.95 4.51 -42.14
CA GLY A 527 6.17 5.31 -42.00
C GLY A 527 6.18 6.08 -40.68
N LYS A 528 5.10 6.79 -40.36
CA LYS A 528 4.97 7.50 -39.09
C LYS A 528 4.86 6.54 -37.90
N ALA A 529 4.15 5.42 -38.07
CA ALA A 529 4.08 4.37 -37.06
C ALA A 529 5.48 3.84 -36.69
N MET A 530 6.32 3.56 -37.70
CA MET A 530 7.69 3.10 -37.51
C MET A 530 8.57 4.15 -36.84
N GLU A 531 8.45 5.44 -37.20
CA GLU A 531 9.19 6.54 -36.53
C GLU A 531 8.85 6.58 -35.04
N THR A 532 7.56 6.55 -34.71
CA THR A 532 7.07 6.55 -33.32
C THR A 532 7.55 5.29 -32.58
N ALA A 533 7.41 4.11 -33.19
CA ALA A 533 7.86 2.85 -32.59
C ALA A 533 9.38 2.80 -32.38
N THR A 534 10.17 3.41 -33.27
CA THR A 534 11.62 3.53 -33.13
C THR A 534 11.98 4.38 -31.91
N ALA A 535 11.28 5.50 -31.69
CA ALA A 535 11.48 6.33 -30.51
C ALA A 535 11.13 5.56 -29.21
N VAL A 536 10.03 4.82 -29.22
CA VAL A 536 9.60 3.97 -28.09
C VAL A 536 10.64 2.87 -27.80
N ALA A 537 11.12 2.16 -28.83
CA ALA A 537 12.16 1.15 -28.71
C ALA A 537 13.51 1.72 -28.24
N GLY A 538 13.84 2.95 -28.65
CA GLY A 538 15.03 3.65 -28.19
C GLY A 538 15.02 3.96 -26.69
N ALA A 539 13.84 4.25 -26.14
CA ALA A 539 13.64 4.50 -24.70
C ALA A 539 13.50 3.20 -23.87
N GLY A 540 13.05 2.10 -24.48
CA GLY A 540 12.82 0.80 -23.83
C GLY A 540 13.65 -0.32 -24.45
N LYS A 541 14.97 -0.20 -24.46
CA LYS A 541 15.88 -1.15 -25.14
C LYS A 541 15.81 -2.55 -24.56
N SER A 542 15.65 -2.67 -23.24
CA SER A 542 15.58 -3.95 -22.54
C SER A 542 14.14 -4.39 -22.25
N GLN A 543 13.12 -3.72 -22.83
CA GLN A 543 11.71 -4.03 -22.62
C GLN A 543 11.12 -4.75 -23.84
N LEU A 544 10.32 -5.78 -23.60
CA LEU A 544 9.79 -6.60 -24.70
C LEU A 544 8.83 -5.85 -25.62
N LEU A 545 7.83 -5.15 -25.05
CA LEU A 545 6.78 -4.50 -25.83
C LEU A 545 7.34 -3.49 -26.84
N PRO A 546 8.23 -2.54 -26.45
CA PRO A 546 8.85 -1.61 -27.39
C PRO A 546 9.55 -2.30 -28.57
N GLN A 547 10.35 -3.33 -28.31
CA GLN A 547 11.10 -4.04 -29.35
C GLN A 547 10.17 -4.87 -30.26
N ALA A 548 9.15 -5.51 -29.68
CA ALA A 548 8.16 -6.27 -30.45
C ALA A 548 7.32 -5.36 -31.35
N LEU A 549 6.95 -4.18 -30.86
CA LEU A 549 6.23 -3.17 -31.61
C LEU A 549 7.07 -2.61 -32.77
N LEU A 550 8.37 -2.36 -32.55
CA LEU A 550 9.28 -1.95 -33.62
C LEU A 550 9.41 -3.03 -34.70
N ALA A 551 9.64 -4.29 -34.31
CA ALA A 551 9.77 -5.39 -35.27
C ALA A 551 8.49 -5.57 -36.11
N TRP A 552 7.31 -5.46 -35.48
CA TRP A 552 6.03 -5.53 -36.18
C TRP A 552 5.82 -4.34 -37.13
N THR A 553 6.06 -3.11 -36.68
CA THR A 553 5.86 -1.91 -37.50
C THR A 553 6.83 -1.84 -38.68
N GLN A 554 8.09 -2.24 -38.51
CA GLN A 554 9.06 -2.39 -39.60
C GLN A 554 8.59 -3.40 -40.65
N TRP A 555 8.05 -4.54 -40.21
CA TRP A 555 7.51 -5.55 -41.11
C TRP A 555 6.34 -4.99 -41.94
N GLN A 556 5.42 -4.27 -41.29
CA GLN A 556 4.26 -3.65 -41.96
C GLN A 556 4.69 -2.50 -42.91
N ALA A 557 5.78 -1.81 -42.61
CA ALA A 557 6.38 -0.81 -43.49
C ALA A 557 7.19 -1.40 -44.65
N GLY A 558 7.26 -2.74 -44.79
CA GLY A 558 8.02 -3.42 -45.84
C GLY A 558 9.54 -3.45 -45.60
N LYS A 559 10.02 -3.04 -44.42
CA LYS A 559 11.44 -3.02 -44.02
C LYS A 559 11.87 -4.40 -43.50
N LYS A 560 11.84 -5.41 -44.38
CA LYS A 560 12.00 -6.82 -43.99
C LYS A 560 13.31 -7.11 -43.26
N ASP A 561 14.44 -6.62 -43.76
CA ASP A 561 15.75 -6.89 -43.16
C ASP A 561 15.88 -6.25 -41.76
N GLU A 562 15.40 -5.02 -41.62
CA GLU A 562 15.36 -4.31 -40.33
C GLU A 562 14.44 -5.03 -39.34
N ALA A 563 13.26 -5.47 -39.79
CA ALA A 563 12.32 -6.23 -38.98
C ALA A 563 12.92 -7.55 -38.48
N LEU A 564 13.61 -8.29 -39.36
CA LEU A 564 14.28 -9.55 -39.00
C LEU A 564 15.41 -9.31 -37.98
N ALA A 565 16.14 -8.20 -38.10
CA ALA A 565 17.16 -7.82 -37.11
C ALA A 565 16.52 -7.51 -35.75
N SER A 566 15.48 -6.67 -35.71
CA SER A 566 14.73 -6.36 -34.50
C SER A 566 14.12 -7.62 -33.87
N PHE A 567 13.62 -8.55 -34.69
CA PHE A 567 13.07 -9.82 -34.22
C PHE A 567 14.09 -10.64 -33.42
N GLN A 568 15.37 -10.65 -33.79
CA GLN A 568 16.38 -11.37 -32.99
C GLN A 568 16.53 -10.78 -31.58
N THR A 569 16.35 -9.47 -31.41
CA THR A 569 16.29 -8.83 -30.08
C THR A 569 15.04 -9.28 -29.34
N VAL A 570 13.88 -9.27 -30.00
CA VAL A 570 12.60 -9.73 -29.42
C VAL A 570 12.71 -11.15 -28.91
N ARG A 571 13.33 -12.06 -29.68
CA ARG A 571 13.52 -13.47 -29.27
C ARG A 571 14.25 -13.61 -27.93
N LYS A 572 15.25 -12.77 -27.67
CA LYS A 572 16.02 -12.77 -26.42
C LYS A 572 15.23 -12.18 -25.25
N LEU A 573 14.52 -11.07 -25.49
CA LEU A 573 13.72 -10.40 -24.45
C LEU A 573 12.46 -11.19 -24.08
N ALA A 574 11.92 -11.97 -25.03
CA ALA A 574 10.69 -12.75 -24.85
C ALA A 574 10.89 -14.04 -24.05
N ALA A 575 12.07 -14.29 -23.48
CA ALA A 575 12.42 -15.54 -22.79
C ALA A 575 11.35 -16.11 -21.85
N GLY A 576 10.71 -15.25 -21.06
CA GLY A 576 9.64 -15.61 -20.11
C GLY A 576 8.26 -15.07 -20.48
N ALA A 577 8.09 -14.50 -21.68
CA ALA A 577 6.85 -13.82 -22.06
C ALA A 577 5.71 -14.79 -22.36
N ASP A 578 4.47 -14.40 -22.11
CA ASP A 578 3.30 -15.18 -22.48
C ASP A 578 3.23 -15.34 -24.01
N PRO A 579 3.30 -16.57 -24.57
CA PRO A 579 3.41 -16.76 -26.02
C PRO A 579 2.11 -16.40 -26.76
N THR A 580 0.99 -16.33 -26.05
CA THR A 580 -0.34 -16.02 -26.60
C THR A 580 -0.67 -14.54 -26.60
N LEU A 581 0.29 -13.67 -26.26
CA LEU A 581 0.07 -12.22 -26.29
C LEU A 581 -0.30 -11.74 -27.71
N PRO A 582 -1.34 -10.92 -27.88
CA PRO A 582 -1.77 -10.42 -29.19
C PRO A 582 -0.64 -9.84 -30.04
N LEU A 583 0.25 -9.04 -29.45
CA LEU A 583 1.40 -8.47 -30.15
C LEU A 583 2.40 -9.55 -30.61
N LEU A 584 2.65 -10.59 -29.81
CA LEU A 584 3.57 -11.66 -30.19
C LEU A 584 2.97 -12.56 -31.28
N LEU A 585 1.66 -12.78 -31.26
CA LEU A 585 0.94 -13.50 -32.32
C LEU A 585 1.06 -12.79 -33.68
N ARG A 586 1.07 -11.45 -33.69
CA ARG A 586 1.29 -10.64 -34.92
C ARG A 586 2.67 -10.82 -35.54
N LEU A 587 3.65 -11.30 -34.77
CA LEU A 587 5.01 -11.57 -35.27
C LEU A 587 5.15 -12.91 -35.98
N LYS A 588 4.09 -13.72 -36.06
CA LYS A 588 4.14 -15.04 -36.73
C LYS A 588 4.74 -15.00 -38.14
N PRO A 589 4.35 -14.09 -39.07
CA PRO A 589 4.96 -14.04 -40.39
C PRO A 589 6.47 -13.70 -40.36
N LEU A 590 6.89 -12.91 -39.36
CA LEU A 590 8.28 -12.54 -39.16
C LEU A 590 9.10 -13.72 -38.61
N ALA A 591 8.52 -14.51 -37.70
CA ALA A 591 9.11 -15.74 -37.19
C ALA A 591 9.31 -16.77 -38.31
N GLU A 592 8.30 -16.97 -39.16
CA GLU A 592 8.36 -17.84 -40.33
C GLU A 592 9.46 -17.37 -41.31
N ALA A 593 9.52 -16.07 -41.61
CA ALA A 593 10.56 -15.50 -42.47
C ALA A 593 11.98 -15.61 -41.87
N ALA A 594 12.10 -15.64 -40.54
CA ALA A 594 13.35 -15.87 -39.83
C ALA A 594 13.73 -17.37 -39.72
N GLY A 595 12.92 -18.27 -40.27
CA GLY A 595 13.13 -19.73 -40.14
C GLY A 595 12.90 -20.27 -38.73
N ALA A 596 12.21 -19.51 -37.87
CA ALA A 596 11.86 -19.94 -36.51
C ALA A 596 10.46 -20.58 -36.50
N SER A 597 10.35 -21.81 -36.00
CA SER A 597 9.08 -22.54 -35.87
C SER A 597 8.83 -22.95 -34.41
N GLY A 598 7.57 -23.21 -34.07
CA GLY A 598 7.18 -23.53 -32.70
C GLY A 598 7.43 -22.38 -31.73
N ASP A 599 8.03 -22.68 -30.59
CA ASP A 599 8.48 -21.67 -29.63
C ASP A 599 9.78 -21.02 -30.10
N TRP A 600 9.68 -19.80 -30.64
CA TRP A 600 10.81 -19.06 -31.18
C TRP A 600 11.61 -18.29 -30.11
N ARG A 601 11.12 -18.25 -28.86
CA ARG A 601 11.74 -17.51 -27.75
C ARG A 601 13.09 -18.14 -27.38
N ILE A 602 14.05 -17.31 -26.96
CA ILE A 602 15.36 -17.77 -26.49
C ILE A 602 15.34 -17.72 -24.96
N PRO A 603 15.60 -18.85 -24.25
CA PRO A 603 15.67 -18.85 -22.80
C PRO A 603 16.69 -17.84 -22.26
N ALA A 604 16.34 -17.16 -21.17
CA ALA A 604 17.25 -16.24 -20.51
C ALA A 604 18.34 -17.02 -19.76
N VAL A 605 19.57 -16.52 -19.82
CA VAL A 605 20.67 -17.02 -18.99
C VAL A 605 20.65 -16.24 -17.68
N PRO A 606 20.51 -16.91 -16.50
CA PRO A 606 20.56 -16.22 -15.22
C PRO A 606 21.91 -15.51 -15.01
N ALA A 607 21.86 -14.32 -14.42
CA ALA A 607 23.06 -13.60 -14.06
C ALA A 607 23.80 -14.30 -12.89
N THR A 608 25.13 -14.19 -12.86
CA THR A 608 25.98 -14.90 -11.88
C THR A 608 26.21 -14.15 -10.58
N ASP A 609 25.73 -12.91 -10.48
CA ASP A 609 25.96 -11.96 -9.38
C ASP A 609 24.71 -11.72 -8.52
N ILE A 610 23.75 -12.65 -8.56
CA ILE A 610 22.42 -12.49 -7.95
C ILE A 610 22.32 -12.97 -6.50
N GLY A 611 23.39 -13.55 -5.96
CA GLY A 611 23.42 -14.07 -4.59
C GLY A 611 22.53 -15.30 -4.38
N GLU A 612 22.14 -15.50 -3.13
CA GLU A 612 21.27 -16.61 -2.72
C GLU A 612 19.81 -16.30 -3.08
N ARG A 613 19.19 -17.17 -3.89
CA ARG A 613 17.78 -17.10 -4.26
C ARG A 613 17.08 -18.41 -3.88
N PRO A 614 16.48 -18.51 -2.68
CA PRO A 614 15.73 -19.70 -2.30
C PRO A 614 14.51 -19.89 -3.23
N PRO A 615 13.93 -21.10 -3.33
CA PRO A 615 12.67 -21.29 -4.03
C PRO A 615 11.60 -20.32 -3.51
N LEU A 616 10.90 -19.60 -4.39
CA LEU A 616 9.94 -18.56 -3.99
C LEU A 616 8.85 -19.09 -3.05
N ASP A 617 8.38 -20.32 -3.26
CA ASP A 617 7.36 -20.95 -2.41
C ASP A 617 7.85 -21.22 -0.97
N SER A 618 9.17 -21.25 -0.73
CA SER A 618 9.73 -21.35 0.63
C SER A 618 9.65 -20.04 1.42
N LEU A 619 9.48 -18.90 0.72
CA LEU A 619 9.36 -17.58 1.35
C LEU A 619 7.91 -17.26 1.76
N GLY A 620 6.93 -17.88 1.09
CA GLY A 620 5.52 -17.71 1.39
C GLY A 620 4.60 -17.98 0.20
N PRO A 621 3.27 -17.96 0.45
CA PRO A 621 2.29 -18.22 -0.58
C PRO A 621 2.29 -17.09 -1.63
N ARG A 622 1.95 -17.45 -2.87
CA ARG A 622 1.92 -16.52 -4.01
C ARG A 622 0.92 -15.37 -3.82
N ALA A 623 -0.18 -15.63 -3.13
CA ALA A 623 -1.26 -14.67 -2.91
C ALA A 623 -1.66 -14.66 -1.44
N TRP A 624 -2.13 -13.51 -0.96
CA TRP A 624 -2.76 -13.42 0.35
C TRP A 624 -4.08 -14.19 0.37
N THR A 625 -4.37 -14.85 1.50
CA THR A 625 -5.66 -15.45 1.81
C THR A 625 -6.03 -15.15 3.25
N ALA A 626 -7.32 -15.04 3.56
CA ALA A 626 -7.79 -14.92 4.94
C ALA A 626 -7.32 -16.11 5.79
N TRP A 627 -6.93 -15.88 7.05
CA TRP A 627 -6.55 -16.93 8.00
C TRP A 627 -7.80 -17.63 8.57
N GLN A 628 -7.60 -18.79 9.20
CA GLN A 628 -8.69 -19.48 9.89
C GLN A 628 -9.08 -18.69 11.15
N ALA A 629 -10.36 -18.36 11.31
CA ALA A 629 -10.83 -17.76 12.55
C ALA A 629 -10.74 -18.78 13.69
N GLY A 630 -10.37 -18.35 14.89
CA GLY A 630 -10.33 -19.23 16.04
C GLY A 630 -11.73 -19.72 16.45
N GLU A 631 -11.82 -20.94 16.97
CA GLU A 631 -13.08 -21.53 17.46
C GLU A 631 -13.44 -20.93 18.83
N TRP A 632 -14.27 -19.89 18.82
CA TRP A 632 -14.71 -19.20 20.04
C TRP A 632 -15.86 -19.94 20.75
N THR A 633 -15.92 -19.76 22.07
CA THR A 633 -17.01 -20.21 22.96
C THR A 633 -17.52 -19.06 23.80
N ALA A 634 -18.79 -19.11 24.17
CA ALA A 634 -19.46 -18.15 25.04
C ALA A 634 -20.58 -18.85 25.82
N THR A 635 -21.17 -18.14 26.79
CA THR A 635 -22.26 -18.65 27.63
C THR A 635 -23.52 -17.81 27.39
N SER A 636 -24.64 -18.46 27.07
CA SER A 636 -25.92 -17.78 26.93
C SER A 636 -26.41 -17.18 28.25
N VAL A 637 -27.43 -16.32 28.17
CA VAL A 637 -28.08 -15.74 29.37
C VAL A 637 -28.66 -16.82 30.30
N ASP A 638 -29.00 -17.99 29.75
CA ASP A 638 -29.52 -19.15 30.49
C ASP A 638 -28.43 -20.12 30.98
N GLY A 639 -27.15 -19.76 30.80
CA GLY A 639 -26.02 -20.59 31.22
C GLY A 639 -25.65 -21.72 30.26
N GLN A 640 -26.20 -21.74 29.03
CA GLN A 640 -25.88 -22.77 28.03
C GLN A 640 -24.64 -22.38 27.22
N ALA A 641 -23.82 -23.37 26.86
CA ALA A 641 -22.67 -23.12 26.00
C ALA A 641 -23.11 -22.76 24.57
N VAL A 642 -22.52 -21.71 24.02
CA VAL A 642 -22.65 -21.27 22.62
C VAL A 642 -21.26 -21.24 22.01
N SER A 643 -21.12 -21.60 20.74
CA SER A 643 -19.81 -21.60 20.08
C SER A 643 -19.90 -21.32 18.59
N ALA A 644 -18.74 -21.02 17.99
CA ALA A 644 -18.55 -20.89 16.55
C ALA A 644 -19.11 -22.10 15.77
N ALA A 645 -19.12 -23.30 16.38
CA ALA A 645 -19.62 -24.52 15.76
C ALA A 645 -21.08 -24.41 15.30
N ALA A 646 -21.91 -23.62 15.99
CA ALA A 646 -23.30 -23.38 15.61
C ALA A 646 -23.43 -22.65 14.26
N PHE A 647 -22.37 -22.00 13.79
CA PHE A 647 -22.34 -21.21 12.56
C PHE A 647 -21.58 -21.88 11.41
N ARG A 648 -21.09 -23.11 11.57
CA ARG A 648 -20.34 -23.82 10.51
C ARG A 648 -21.13 -23.89 9.20
N GLY A 649 -20.46 -23.57 8.10
CA GLY A 649 -21.07 -23.51 6.77
C GLY A 649 -21.93 -22.26 6.53
N ARG A 650 -22.01 -21.34 7.50
CA ARG A 650 -22.79 -20.10 7.40
C ARG A 650 -21.90 -18.88 7.70
N PRO A 651 -21.85 -17.89 6.79
CA PRO A 651 -21.15 -16.65 7.06
C PRO A 651 -21.84 -15.91 8.21
N HIS A 652 -21.10 -15.24 9.09
CA HIS A 652 -21.66 -14.53 10.24
C HIS A 652 -20.76 -13.39 10.72
N ILE A 653 -21.32 -12.51 11.55
CA ILE A 653 -20.63 -11.37 12.15
C ILE A 653 -20.56 -11.56 13.67
N VAL A 654 -19.38 -11.36 14.23
CA VAL A 654 -19.15 -11.36 15.68
C VAL A 654 -18.76 -9.96 16.13
N ILE A 655 -19.48 -9.40 17.09
CA ILE A 655 -19.16 -8.12 17.74
C ILE A 655 -18.73 -8.40 19.18
N LEU A 656 -17.52 -7.99 19.54
CA LEU A 656 -16.97 -8.14 20.88
C LEU A 656 -17.08 -6.81 21.64
N THR A 657 -17.84 -6.80 22.75
CA THR A 657 -18.12 -5.59 23.54
C THR A 657 -17.52 -5.67 24.94
N LEU A 658 -17.04 -4.53 25.45
CA LEU A 658 -16.37 -4.43 26.75
C LEU A 658 -17.34 -4.16 27.92
N GLY A 659 -18.54 -4.75 27.83
CA GLY A 659 -19.56 -4.71 28.85
C GLY A 659 -20.45 -3.47 28.85
N LYS A 660 -21.52 -3.50 29.65
CA LYS A 660 -22.57 -2.45 29.71
C LYS A 660 -22.05 -1.06 30.07
N ALA A 661 -20.93 -0.99 30.80
CA ALA A 661 -20.31 0.26 31.21
C ALA A 661 -19.60 0.99 30.05
N CYS A 662 -19.34 0.31 28.93
CA CYS A 662 -18.72 0.94 27.77
C CYS A 662 -19.78 1.65 26.92
N THR A 663 -19.85 2.98 27.05
CA THR A 663 -20.78 3.82 26.27
C THR A 663 -20.55 3.69 24.76
N HIS A 664 -19.30 3.54 24.32
CA HIS A 664 -18.96 3.38 22.91
C HIS A 664 -19.44 2.04 22.33
N CYS A 665 -19.40 0.94 23.11
CA CYS A 665 -20.00 -0.34 22.69
C CYS A 665 -21.51 -0.18 22.46
N ASN A 666 -22.19 0.54 23.34
CA ASN A 666 -23.64 0.72 23.25
C ASN A 666 -24.02 1.52 22.00
N GLU A 667 -23.22 2.52 21.62
CA GLU A 667 -23.38 3.25 20.35
C GLU A 667 -23.15 2.35 19.13
N GLN A 668 -22.10 1.53 19.14
CA GLN A 668 -21.83 0.55 18.08
C GLN A 668 -23.01 -0.40 17.88
N VAL A 669 -23.49 -1.01 18.96
CA VAL A 669 -24.62 -1.94 18.91
C VAL A 669 -25.85 -1.25 18.32
N LYS A 670 -26.17 0.00 18.74
CA LYS A 670 -27.27 0.78 18.16
C LYS A 670 -27.12 1.00 16.67
N ALA A 671 -25.91 1.31 16.19
CA ALA A 671 -25.64 1.50 14.77
C ALA A 671 -25.92 0.21 13.96
N PHE A 672 -25.47 -0.95 14.46
CA PHE A 672 -25.75 -2.25 13.82
C PHE A 672 -27.22 -2.65 13.89
N VAL A 673 -27.89 -2.39 15.01
CA VAL A 673 -29.34 -2.64 15.17
C VAL A 673 -30.15 -1.84 14.13
N ALA A 674 -29.76 -0.60 13.85
CA ALA A 674 -30.38 0.24 12.83
C ALA A 674 -30.22 -0.30 11.39
N ARG A 675 -29.40 -1.33 11.17
CA ARG A 675 -29.17 -2.03 9.89
C ARG A 675 -29.46 -3.53 9.94
N ARG A 676 -30.18 -3.98 10.97
CA ARG A 676 -30.49 -5.40 11.20
C ARG A 676 -31.14 -6.05 9.97
N ALA A 677 -32.14 -5.39 9.39
CA ALA A 677 -32.94 -5.96 8.31
C ALA A 677 -32.09 -6.23 7.06
N GLU A 678 -31.09 -5.40 6.82
CA GLU A 678 -30.13 -5.53 5.73
C GLU A 678 -29.17 -6.70 5.94
N PHE A 679 -28.62 -6.86 7.15
CA PHE A 679 -27.79 -8.02 7.49
C PHE A 679 -28.57 -9.34 7.42
N GLU A 680 -29.81 -9.38 7.93
CA GLU A 680 -30.68 -10.56 7.82
C GLU A 680 -30.98 -10.92 6.37
N ARG A 681 -31.30 -9.91 5.53
CA ARG A 681 -31.55 -10.11 4.10
C ARG A 681 -30.30 -10.61 3.35
N ALA A 682 -29.12 -10.20 3.79
CA ALA A 682 -27.85 -10.67 3.25
C ALA A 682 -27.44 -12.06 3.78
N GLY A 683 -28.22 -12.68 4.69
CA GLY A 683 -27.87 -13.97 5.28
C GLY A 683 -26.68 -13.90 6.24
N LEU A 684 -26.47 -12.75 6.89
CA LEU A 684 -25.34 -12.47 7.79
C LEU A 684 -25.86 -12.30 9.22
N PRO A 685 -26.09 -13.39 9.99
CA PRO A 685 -26.45 -13.27 11.40
C PRO A 685 -25.35 -12.55 12.17
N VAL A 686 -25.76 -11.63 13.05
CA VAL A 686 -24.87 -10.89 13.95
C VAL A 686 -25.00 -11.48 15.36
N VAL A 687 -23.88 -11.80 16.00
CA VAL A 687 -23.81 -12.25 17.40
C VAL A 687 -22.93 -11.30 18.21
N ILE A 688 -23.37 -10.95 19.43
CA ILE A 688 -22.64 -10.08 20.34
C ILE A 688 -22.07 -10.93 21.47
N LEU A 689 -20.76 -10.85 21.71
CA LEU A 689 -20.12 -11.46 22.88
C LEU A 689 -19.61 -10.33 23.80
N SER A 690 -20.16 -10.27 25.01
CA SER A 690 -19.86 -9.23 25.99
C SER A 690 -18.93 -9.75 27.08
N THR A 691 -18.08 -8.88 27.64
CA THR A 691 -17.34 -9.17 28.87
C THR A 691 -18.24 -9.31 30.11
N ASP A 692 -19.50 -8.90 30.03
CA ASP A 692 -20.49 -9.06 31.11
C ASP A 692 -20.82 -10.55 31.37
N THR A 693 -21.10 -10.89 32.63
CA THR A 693 -21.59 -12.21 33.03
C THR A 693 -23.03 -12.47 32.54
N PRO A 694 -23.49 -13.74 32.49
CA PRO A 694 -24.90 -14.03 32.13
C PRO A 694 -25.93 -13.31 33.01
N VAL A 695 -25.58 -13.10 34.29
CA VAL A 695 -26.42 -12.37 35.25
C VAL A 695 -26.49 -10.89 34.89
N GLU A 696 -25.35 -10.24 34.65
CA GLU A 696 -25.31 -8.82 34.29
C GLU A 696 -26.02 -8.52 32.96
N ILE A 697 -25.91 -9.42 31.98
CA ILE A 697 -26.66 -9.32 30.72
C ILE A 697 -28.17 -9.39 30.99
N ARG A 698 -28.61 -10.34 31.83
CA ARG A 698 -30.03 -10.48 32.20
C ARG A 698 -30.55 -9.24 32.94
N GLU A 699 -29.76 -8.70 33.86
CA GLU A 699 -30.11 -7.54 34.68
C GLU A 699 -30.13 -6.22 33.89
N SER A 700 -29.48 -6.15 32.73
CA SER A 700 -29.52 -4.96 31.87
C SER A 700 -30.94 -4.60 31.43
N GLY A 701 -31.84 -5.59 31.33
CA GLY A 701 -33.22 -5.41 30.86
C GLY A 701 -33.35 -5.05 29.37
N GLU A 702 -32.23 -4.84 28.66
CA GLU A 702 -32.24 -4.48 27.24
C GLU A 702 -32.46 -5.72 26.38
N THR A 703 -33.61 -5.80 25.70
CA THR A 703 -33.85 -6.81 24.69
C THR A 703 -33.29 -6.32 23.36
N LEU A 704 -32.06 -6.73 23.06
CA LEU A 704 -31.45 -6.47 21.76
C LEU A 704 -31.95 -7.48 20.72
N PRO A 705 -32.11 -7.08 19.45
CA PRO A 705 -32.57 -7.99 18.40
C PRO A 705 -31.48 -8.96 17.94
N PHE A 706 -30.23 -8.77 18.37
CA PHE A 706 -29.13 -9.71 18.17
C PHE A 706 -28.92 -10.55 19.43
N PRO A 707 -28.58 -11.84 19.32
CA PRO A 707 -28.21 -12.66 20.46
C PRO A 707 -26.97 -12.08 21.16
N VAL A 708 -27.09 -11.89 22.48
CA VAL A 708 -26.00 -11.46 23.36
C VAL A 708 -25.58 -12.64 24.24
N HIS A 709 -24.30 -12.95 24.25
CA HIS A 709 -23.71 -14.02 25.05
C HIS A 709 -22.56 -13.49 25.90
N SER A 710 -22.36 -14.11 27.05
CA SER A 710 -21.25 -13.81 27.94
C SER A 710 -19.97 -14.47 27.47
N ALA A 711 -18.93 -13.66 27.31
CA ALA A 711 -17.53 -14.04 27.15
C ALA A 711 -16.70 -13.51 28.33
N ALA A 712 -17.28 -13.57 29.55
CA ALA A 712 -16.66 -13.08 30.79
C ALA A 712 -15.37 -13.83 31.18
N ASP A 713 -15.11 -15.01 30.60
CA ASP A 713 -13.85 -15.76 30.75
C ASP A 713 -12.73 -15.25 29.81
N MET A 714 -13.04 -14.29 28.93
CA MET A 714 -12.17 -13.71 27.91
C MET A 714 -11.67 -14.72 26.84
N ALA A 715 -12.17 -15.95 26.82
CA ALA A 715 -11.70 -16.98 25.90
C ALA A 715 -11.98 -16.60 24.43
N ALA A 716 -13.19 -16.07 24.17
CA ALA A 716 -13.56 -15.57 22.83
C ALA A 716 -12.68 -14.40 22.38
N PHE A 717 -12.37 -13.45 23.28
CA PHE A 717 -11.54 -12.29 22.96
C PHE A 717 -10.13 -12.69 22.54
N ARG A 718 -9.50 -13.62 23.26
CA ARG A 718 -8.17 -14.15 22.91
C ARG A 718 -8.19 -14.92 21.59
N THR A 719 -9.21 -15.75 21.40
CA THR A 719 -9.35 -16.62 20.23
C THR A 719 -9.65 -15.85 18.93
N LEU A 720 -10.24 -14.66 19.05
CA LEU A 720 -10.58 -13.77 17.94
C LEU A 720 -9.63 -12.57 17.83
N ASP A 721 -8.42 -12.65 18.39
CA ASP A 721 -7.38 -11.60 18.32
C ASP A 721 -7.78 -10.22 18.89
N ALA A 722 -8.87 -10.15 19.67
CA ALA A 722 -9.35 -8.93 20.32
C ALA A 722 -8.82 -8.80 21.74
N TRP A 723 -7.51 -9.00 21.89
CA TRP A 723 -6.84 -9.03 23.18
C TRP A 723 -5.52 -8.25 23.12
N ASP A 724 -5.29 -7.43 24.15
CA ASP A 724 -4.00 -6.78 24.37
C ASP A 724 -3.11 -7.68 25.22
N ASP A 725 -2.13 -8.32 24.57
CA ASP A 725 -1.20 -9.21 25.23
C ASP A 725 -0.27 -8.50 26.20
N PHE A 726 -0.04 -7.19 26.01
CA PHE A 726 0.92 -6.43 26.82
C PHE A 726 0.32 -6.01 28.17
N GLU A 727 -0.98 -5.70 28.21
CA GLU A 727 -1.66 -5.28 29.46
C GLU A 727 -2.69 -6.29 29.98
N GLY A 728 -2.94 -7.38 29.23
CA GLY A 728 -3.86 -8.44 29.63
C GLY A 728 -5.32 -7.97 29.66
N LYS A 729 -5.77 -7.25 28.63
CA LYS A 729 -7.12 -6.67 28.56
C LYS A 729 -7.84 -6.98 27.25
N PRO A 730 -9.18 -7.05 27.27
CA PRO A 730 -9.98 -7.18 26.05
C PRO A 730 -9.99 -5.87 25.25
N LEU A 731 -10.12 -6.02 23.92
CA LEU A 731 -10.26 -4.92 22.97
C LEU A 731 -11.62 -5.00 22.26
N HIS A 732 -12.06 -3.88 21.69
CA HIS A 732 -13.23 -3.87 20.83
C HIS A 732 -12.94 -4.63 19.55
N SER A 733 -13.93 -5.38 19.05
CA SER A 733 -13.81 -6.00 17.74
C SER A 733 -15.13 -6.11 16.99
N THR A 734 -15.04 -6.01 15.68
CA THR A 734 -16.07 -6.46 14.74
C THR A 734 -15.41 -7.36 13.72
N SER A 735 -15.93 -8.57 13.56
CA SER A 735 -15.35 -9.62 12.74
C SER A 735 -16.39 -10.21 11.80
N PHE A 736 -16.03 -10.38 10.53
CA PHE A 736 -16.76 -11.17 9.55
C PHE A 736 -16.05 -12.51 9.35
N ILE A 737 -16.76 -13.59 9.65
CA ILE A 737 -16.29 -14.96 9.45
C ILE A 737 -17.04 -15.57 8.27
N SER A 738 -16.32 -16.00 7.25
CA SER A 738 -16.89 -16.59 6.04
C SER A 738 -17.44 -18.00 6.29
N ALA A 739 -18.20 -18.54 5.34
CA ALA A 739 -18.86 -19.84 5.47
C ALA A 739 -17.88 -21.01 5.68
N ASP A 740 -16.65 -20.89 5.16
CA ASP A 740 -15.55 -21.83 5.35
C ASP A 740 -14.78 -21.61 6.67
N GLY A 741 -15.22 -20.67 7.49
CA GLY A 741 -14.65 -20.38 8.82
C GLY A 741 -13.44 -19.45 8.80
N ARG A 742 -13.09 -18.83 7.66
CA ARG A 742 -11.97 -17.89 7.60
C ARG A 742 -12.36 -16.48 8.07
N MET A 743 -11.38 -15.75 8.58
CA MET A 743 -11.52 -14.36 9.01
C MET A 743 -11.50 -13.42 7.79
N GLY A 744 -12.64 -13.29 7.12
CA GLY A 744 -12.74 -12.54 5.86
C GLY A 744 -12.52 -11.03 6.03
N TRP A 745 -12.90 -10.47 7.18
CA TRP A 745 -12.68 -9.06 7.51
C TRP A 745 -12.71 -8.87 9.03
N GLN A 746 -11.88 -7.98 9.58
CA GLN A 746 -11.87 -7.69 11.00
C GLN A 746 -11.35 -6.28 11.29
N HIS A 747 -11.99 -5.61 12.25
CA HIS A 747 -11.47 -4.44 12.91
C HIS A 747 -11.28 -4.74 14.40
N VAL A 748 -10.07 -4.52 14.92
CA VAL A 748 -9.73 -4.62 16.35
C VAL A 748 -9.06 -3.33 16.79
N GLY A 749 -9.48 -2.78 17.92
CA GLY A 749 -8.89 -1.54 18.42
C GLY A 749 -9.36 -1.16 19.82
N TYR A 750 -8.77 -0.08 20.33
CA TYR A 750 -9.23 0.54 21.56
C TYR A 750 -10.57 1.29 21.35
N GLU A 751 -10.92 1.63 20.12
CA GLU A 751 -12.23 2.17 19.72
C GLU A 751 -13.09 1.12 18.97
N PRO A 752 -14.42 1.12 19.16
CA PRO A 752 -15.31 0.26 18.41
C PRO A 752 -15.55 0.73 16.97
N PHE A 753 -15.90 -0.21 16.11
CA PHE A 753 -16.15 0.03 14.69
C PHE A 753 -17.61 0.47 14.43
N MET A 754 -17.81 1.66 13.89
CA MET A 754 -19.11 2.35 13.81
C MET A 754 -19.80 2.36 12.43
N LEU A 755 -19.34 1.54 11.46
CA LEU A 755 -19.75 1.67 10.04
C LEU A 755 -20.42 0.40 9.48
N PRO A 756 -21.64 0.05 9.93
CA PRO A 756 -22.32 -1.16 9.47
C PRO A 756 -22.61 -1.16 7.96
N ASP A 757 -22.92 0.00 7.36
CA ASP A 757 -23.18 0.11 5.90
C ASP A 757 -21.93 -0.21 5.08
N PHE A 758 -20.77 0.28 5.54
CA PHE A 758 -19.49 -0.05 4.90
C PHE A 758 -19.20 -1.54 5.01
N LEU A 759 -19.32 -2.13 6.21
CA LEU A 759 -19.04 -3.55 6.42
C LEU A 759 -19.96 -4.43 5.55
N LEU A 760 -21.25 -4.11 5.49
CA LEU A 760 -22.19 -4.86 4.67
C LEU A 760 -21.81 -4.82 3.18
N GLY A 761 -21.52 -3.63 2.65
CA GLY A 761 -21.08 -3.47 1.25
C GLY A 761 -19.76 -4.19 0.97
N GLU A 762 -18.84 -4.16 1.93
CA GLU A 762 -17.56 -4.85 1.82
C GLU A 762 -17.69 -6.37 1.85
N ILE A 763 -18.53 -6.93 2.72
CA ILE A 763 -18.83 -8.36 2.74
C ILE A 763 -19.49 -8.79 1.43
N GLN A 764 -20.46 -8.03 0.93
CA GLN A 764 -21.12 -8.33 -0.35
C GLN A 764 -20.11 -8.37 -1.50
N ARG A 765 -19.14 -7.45 -1.50
CA ARG A 765 -18.06 -7.46 -2.47
C ARG A 765 -17.16 -8.70 -2.33
N LEU A 766 -16.67 -8.96 -1.12
CA LEU A 766 -15.77 -10.09 -0.78
C LEU A 766 -16.40 -11.47 -0.99
N THR A 767 -17.74 -11.56 -0.99
CA THR A 767 -18.48 -12.81 -1.16
C THR A 767 -19.17 -12.93 -2.52
N SER A 768 -19.10 -11.88 -3.36
CA SER A 768 -19.73 -11.93 -4.67
C SER A 768 -19.14 -13.07 -5.51
N SER A 769 -20.01 -13.97 -5.99
CA SER A 769 -19.64 -15.09 -6.88
C SER A 769 -19.01 -14.65 -8.21
N ALA A 770 -19.00 -13.34 -8.48
CA ALA A 770 -18.34 -12.68 -9.59
C ALA A 770 -16.82 -12.43 -9.38
N LEU A 771 -16.25 -12.85 -8.24
CA LEU A 771 -14.86 -12.55 -7.87
C LEU A 771 -13.77 -13.23 -8.69
N ALA A 772 -14.08 -14.01 -9.72
CA ALA A 772 -13.09 -14.37 -10.73
C ALA A 772 -13.77 -15.16 -11.85
N PRO A 773 -13.62 -14.76 -13.14
CA PRO A 773 -13.79 -15.71 -14.23
C PRO A 773 -13.00 -16.99 -13.93
N GLY A 774 -13.47 -18.17 -14.34
CA GLY A 774 -12.82 -19.45 -13.99
C GLY A 774 -11.33 -19.53 -14.35
N TRP A 775 -10.87 -18.77 -15.35
CA TRP A 775 -9.46 -18.67 -15.72
C TRP A 775 -8.60 -17.95 -14.66
N LEU A 776 -9.18 -17.06 -13.86
CA LEU A 776 -8.50 -16.34 -12.79
C LEU A 776 -8.41 -17.18 -11.50
N GLN A 777 -9.34 -18.12 -11.28
CA GLN A 777 -9.28 -19.07 -10.15
C GLN A 777 -8.27 -20.21 -10.35
N GLN A 778 -7.85 -20.48 -11.60
CA GLN A 778 -6.93 -21.56 -11.95
C GLN A 778 -5.44 -21.16 -11.94
N ARG A 779 -5.11 -19.89 -11.61
CA ARG A 779 -3.79 -19.28 -11.86
C ARG A 779 -3.05 -18.79 -10.61
#